data_AF-A0A8B7Y2E5-F1
#
_entry.id   AF-A0A8B7Y2E5-F1
#
_cell.length_a   1.000
_cell.length_b   1.000
_cell.length_c   1.000
_cell.angle_alpha   90.00
_cell.angle_beta   90.00
_cell.angle_gamma   90.00
#
_symmetry.space_group_name_H-M   'P 1'
#
loop_
_entity.id
_entity.type
_entity.pdbx_description
1 polymer ?
#
loop_
_entity_poly.entity_id
_entity_poly.type
_entity_poly.pdbx_seq_one_letter_code
_entity_poly.pdbx_strand_id
1 'polypeptide(L)'
;MHIEPKLSTVARLIPVYIHERETAWLVLLILEMTSHVDPPPSWEEVIGPAEEQEVDGPGELPLPAPSRRALIWRNRRYFIVFLVPLILCPIPIVFNEPIGYTAYSILIMAIFWCTEAISLAVTALLPLVLFPLFGVMPAKDVAVQYFKDTNLLFFGGLMVAVAIEDCNLHRRIALAVLILVGSKPRWMMFGFMIITAFLSMWISNTATTAMMLPIAQAVLQQLKRDNLKQDTDNIESVEDVTANERSHSKSEEDVVIEMEQIQPNGTSRTRLHSLKMSSQNLQEDNEQEARYNLMCKGIVLCVPYAANIGGTATLTGTGPNLVMAGQVSSLFGSEAEVNFGEWMMYATPGMLLCLLLTWIWLQIVYVDRWCCRKLGGELDHKGAAKVIRQAYKDLGPMSFAEVGVLCHFVLLIVLWITREPGFVTGWSVLFLEDYVTDSTTVLFVAILLFVFPSRMPKFLCGRSSKEDLLEEKSPCPALLEWPVIHKKMAWLVVILLGGGFALAEGCKVSGLSAWIGDKFAVLDSLPPFAIALVVSVIIAGFTEVTSNVATATIFLPILASLGTSIGVNPLFLMLPATVACSFAFMLPVATPPNAIAFAYEQVTVMDMVKTGFMLNVICVFVANASINTLGMWIFDVGTFPDWAKVNVTAAY
;
A
#
# COMPACT_ATOMS: atom_id res chain seq x y z
N MET A 1 23.59 69.35 18.83
CA MET A 1 24.09 68.09 19.44
C MET A 1 23.59 66.97 18.54
N HIS A 2 24.16 66.79 17.34
CA HIS A 2 25.25 65.85 17.04
C HIS A 2 24.92 64.45 17.63
N ILE A 3 24.61 63.40 16.86
CA ILE A 3 25.27 62.86 15.64
C ILE A 3 24.26 62.00 14.84
N GLU A 4 24.07 62.29 13.55
CA GLU A 4 23.76 61.32 12.47
C GLU A 4 25.10 60.85 11.83
N PRO A 5 25.19 59.91 10.86
CA PRO A 5 24.49 58.64 10.65
C PRO A 5 25.49 57.49 10.28
N LYS A 6 25.11 56.22 10.45
CA LYS A 6 25.73 55.09 9.71
C LYS A 6 24.68 54.05 9.32
N LEU A 7 23.77 54.45 8.44
CA LEU A 7 22.89 53.55 7.68
C LEU A 7 23.08 53.85 6.19
N SER A 8 24.26 53.55 5.64
CA SER A 8 24.48 53.63 4.19
C SER A 8 25.58 52.69 3.66
N THR A 9 26.00 51.67 4.41
CA THR A 9 27.09 50.76 3.98
C THR A 9 26.72 49.26 3.97
N VAL A 10 25.46 48.88 4.21
CA VAL A 10 25.00 47.47 4.08
C VAL A 10 24.11 47.24 2.85
N ALA A 11 23.72 48.29 2.13
CA ALA A 11 22.86 48.22 0.95
C ALA A 11 23.59 47.90 -0.38
N ARG A 12 24.79 47.31 -0.37
CA ARG A 12 25.55 46.99 -1.61
C ARG A 12 26.26 45.63 -1.61
N LEU A 13 25.74 44.61 -0.93
CA LEU A 13 26.23 43.22 -1.07
C LEU A 13 25.08 42.20 -1.03
N ILE A 14 24.09 42.37 -1.92
CA ILE A 14 23.20 41.28 -2.32
C ILE A 14 23.23 41.22 -3.85
N PRO A 15 23.96 40.25 -4.42
CA PRO A 15 23.47 39.58 -5.60
C PRO A 15 23.40 38.06 -5.36
N VAL A 16 22.23 37.51 -5.69
CA VAL A 16 22.10 36.17 -6.30
C VAL A 16 22.53 34.99 -5.41
N TYR A 17 21.69 34.59 -4.46
CA TYR A 17 21.68 33.22 -3.90
C TYR A 17 20.27 32.85 -3.39
N ILE A 18 19.27 32.95 -4.28
CA ILE A 18 17.92 32.44 -4.06
C ILE A 18 17.53 31.62 -5.28
N HIS A 19 18.03 30.38 -5.38
CA HIS A 19 17.40 29.37 -6.25
C HIS A 19 17.65 27.89 -5.94
N GLU A 20 18.31 27.51 -4.83
CA GLU A 20 18.61 26.07 -4.58
C GLU A 20 18.21 25.54 -3.19
N ARG A 21 17.63 26.34 -2.30
CA ARG A 21 17.36 25.91 -0.91
C ARG A 21 15.97 25.34 -0.62
N GLU A 22 14.99 25.49 -1.50
CA GLU A 22 13.65 24.93 -1.26
C GLU A 22 13.54 23.45 -1.64
N THR A 23 14.35 22.98 -2.58
CA THR A 23 14.46 21.54 -2.90
C THR A 23 15.31 20.79 -1.87
N ALA A 24 16.29 21.45 -1.25
CA ALA A 24 17.14 20.85 -0.22
C ALA A 24 16.38 20.48 1.06
N TRP A 25 15.36 21.26 1.44
CA TRP A 25 14.52 20.94 2.62
C TRP A 25 13.66 19.70 2.38
N LEU A 26 13.06 19.56 1.21
CA LEU A 26 12.31 18.36 0.83
C LEU A 26 13.21 17.14 0.73
N VAL A 27 14.40 17.27 0.14
CA VAL A 27 15.38 16.16 0.04
C VAL A 27 15.95 15.79 1.41
N LEU A 28 16.16 16.76 2.31
CA LEU A 28 16.54 16.49 3.70
C LEU A 28 15.41 15.81 4.46
N LEU A 29 14.16 16.26 4.34
CA LEU A 29 13.00 15.62 4.95
C LEU A 29 12.81 14.17 4.43
N ILE A 30 13.06 13.94 3.14
CA ILE A 30 12.99 12.62 2.50
C ILE A 30 14.15 11.72 2.95
N LEU A 31 15.38 12.23 3.06
CA LEU A 31 16.52 11.48 3.62
C LEU A 31 16.33 11.17 5.13
N GLU A 32 15.65 12.06 5.85
CA GLU A 32 15.36 11.99 7.29
C GLU A 32 14.22 11.00 7.60
N MET A 33 13.37 10.69 6.62
CA MET A 33 12.42 9.56 6.68
C MET A 33 13.08 8.22 6.36
N THR A 34 14.13 8.17 5.52
CA THR A 34 14.81 6.91 5.14
C THR A 34 15.70 6.29 6.24
N SER A 35 16.01 7.01 7.32
CA SER A 35 16.77 6.44 8.46
C SER A 35 15.90 5.62 9.43
N HIS A 36 14.61 5.43 9.14
CA HIS A 36 13.73 4.51 9.86
C HIS A 36 13.94 3.06 9.39
N VAL A 37 15.08 2.49 9.79
CA VAL A 37 15.21 1.05 9.98
C VAL A 37 15.70 0.89 11.41
N ASP A 38 14.79 0.66 12.35
CA ASP A 38 15.21 -0.01 13.58
C ASP A 38 15.79 -1.37 13.12
N PRO A 39 17.02 -1.74 13.51
CA PRO A 39 17.50 -3.08 13.22
C PRO A 39 16.48 -4.09 13.78
N PRO A 40 16.30 -5.26 13.16
CA PRO A 40 15.47 -6.31 13.74
C PRO A 40 15.95 -6.60 15.18
N PRO A 41 15.06 -7.08 16.08
CA PRO A 41 15.46 -7.44 17.43
C PRO A 41 16.73 -8.30 17.35
N SER A 42 17.77 -7.92 18.10
CA SER A 42 18.99 -8.71 18.17
C SER A 42 18.62 -10.14 18.59
N TRP A 43 19.38 -11.11 18.12
CA TRP A 43 19.21 -12.55 18.39
C TRP A 43 19.21 -12.93 19.89
N GLU A 44 19.29 -11.96 20.79
CA GLU A 44 19.32 -12.09 22.25
C GLU A 44 17.92 -12.21 22.89
N GLU A 45 16.83 -11.75 22.25
CA GLU A 45 15.48 -11.90 22.82
C GLU A 45 14.87 -13.32 22.65
N VAL A 46 15.53 -14.20 21.90
CA VAL A 46 15.04 -15.57 21.59
C VAL A 46 15.59 -16.63 22.57
N ILE A 47 16.55 -16.28 23.42
CA ILE A 47 17.13 -17.20 24.40
C ILE A 47 16.87 -16.65 25.79
N GLY A 48 16.17 -17.41 26.64
CA GLY A 48 15.97 -17.08 28.06
C GLY A 48 17.31 -16.83 28.77
N PRO A 49 17.31 -16.22 29.97
CA PRO A 49 18.52 -15.68 30.58
C PRO A 49 19.54 -16.79 30.82
N ALA A 50 20.62 -16.80 30.05
CA ALA A 50 21.82 -17.53 30.39
C ALA A 50 22.55 -16.74 31.47
N GLU A 51 22.86 -17.37 32.60
CA GLU A 51 23.71 -16.80 33.64
C GLU A 51 25.06 -16.40 33.02
N GLU A 52 25.30 -15.10 32.88
CA GLU A 52 26.62 -14.56 32.51
C GLU A 52 27.54 -14.67 33.72
N GLN A 53 28.54 -15.56 33.63
CA GLN A 53 29.72 -15.52 34.47
C GLN A 53 30.54 -14.27 34.11
N GLU A 54 30.74 -13.37 35.08
CA GLU A 54 31.65 -12.23 34.99
C GLU A 54 33.07 -12.70 34.65
N VAL A 55 33.55 -12.31 33.47
CA VAL A 55 34.97 -12.35 33.10
C VAL A 55 35.43 -10.90 32.96
N ASP A 56 36.24 -10.45 33.91
CA ASP A 56 36.81 -9.10 33.95
C ASP A 56 37.71 -8.83 32.72
N GLY A 57 37.23 -8.02 31.79
CA GLY A 57 37.99 -7.39 30.70
C GLY A 57 38.29 -5.91 31.01
N PRO A 58 39.30 -5.29 30.37
CA PRO A 58 39.75 -3.95 30.72
C PRO A 58 38.69 -2.91 30.37
N GLY A 59 38.39 -2.03 31.33
CA GLY A 59 37.23 -1.12 31.32
C GLY A 59 36.99 -0.36 30.02
N GLU A 60 35.76 -0.48 29.53
CA GLU A 60 35.24 0.34 28.44
C GLU A 60 35.27 1.83 28.81
N LEU A 61 35.84 2.65 27.92
CA LEU A 61 35.77 4.10 28.01
C LEU A 61 34.29 4.55 27.96
N PRO A 62 33.84 5.46 28.85
CA PRO A 62 32.46 5.93 28.82
C PRO A 62 32.16 6.63 27.50
N LEU A 63 31.10 6.18 26.83
CA LEU A 63 30.61 6.77 25.58
C LEU A 63 30.42 8.30 25.76
N PRO A 64 30.83 9.13 24.77
CA PRO A 64 30.70 10.57 24.87
C PRO A 64 29.21 10.96 25.03
N ALA A 65 28.92 11.87 25.96
CA ALA A 65 27.57 12.33 26.22
C ALA A 65 26.91 12.80 24.90
N PRO A 66 25.67 12.37 24.60
CA PRO A 66 25.01 12.71 23.36
C PRO A 66 24.91 14.24 23.23
N SER A 67 25.25 14.76 22.04
CA SER A 67 25.18 16.20 21.79
C SER A 67 23.77 16.73 22.12
N ARG A 68 23.67 17.98 22.60
CA ARG A 68 22.36 18.61 22.88
C ARG A 68 21.39 18.51 21.70
N ARG A 69 21.92 18.56 20.47
CA ARG A 69 21.14 18.38 19.23
C ARG A 69 20.57 16.97 19.13
N ALA A 70 21.36 15.93 19.42
CA ALA A 70 20.90 14.54 19.44
C ALA A 70 19.85 14.29 20.53
N LEU A 71 19.97 14.92 21.70
CA LEU A 71 18.98 14.82 22.78
C LEU A 71 17.64 15.47 22.39
N ILE A 72 17.69 16.67 21.80
CA ILE A 72 16.50 17.37 21.27
C ILE A 72 15.85 16.53 20.16
N TRP A 73 16.67 15.94 19.29
CA TRP A 73 16.24 15.06 18.21
C TRP A 73 15.55 13.79 18.68
N ARG A 74 16.08 13.18 19.75
CA ARG A 74 15.50 11.99 20.39
C ARG A 74 14.13 12.31 20.99
N ASN A 75 13.97 13.51 21.53
CA ASN A 75 12.74 13.94 22.19
C ASN A 75 11.79 14.74 21.26
N ARG A 76 12.04 14.75 19.94
CA ARG A 76 11.27 15.56 18.97
C ARG A 76 9.76 15.34 19.03
N ARG A 77 9.32 14.09 19.27
CA ARG A 77 7.90 13.75 19.39
C ARG A 77 7.23 14.50 20.54
N TYR A 78 7.88 14.56 21.70
CA TYR A 78 7.37 15.32 22.85
C TYR A 78 7.31 16.81 22.56
N PHE A 79 8.33 17.36 21.89
CA PHE A 79 8.30 18.76 21.48
C PHE A 79 7.12 19.04 20.55
N ILE A 80 6.87 18.20 19.54
CA ILE A 80 5.72 18.38 18.64
C ILE A 80 4.40 18.33 19.43
N VAL A 81 4.23 17.35 20.31
CA VAL A 81 2.99 17.17 21.09
C VAL A 81 2.66 18.36 21.98
N PHE A 82 3.65 19.00 22.61
CA PHE A 82 3.42 20.15 23.49
C PHE A 82 3.45 21.50 22.75
N LEU A 83 4.34 21.65 21.77
CA LEU A 83 4.57 22.91 21.08
C LEU A 83 3.46 23.20 20.05
N VAL A 84 2.96 22.18 19.34
CA VAL A 84 1.96 22.38 18.28
C VAL A 84 0.64 22.94 18.82
N PRO A 85 0.02 22.35 19.88
CA PRO A 85 -1.17 22.95 20.48
C PRO A 85 -0.92 24.36 21.00
N LEU A 86 0.27 24.62 21.56
CA LEU A 86 0.64 25.95 22.08
C LEU A 86 0.78 26.99 20.96
N ILE A 87 1.39 26.62 19.83
CA ILE A 87 1.51 27.48 18.65
C ILE A 87 0.16 27.76 18.00
N LEU A 88 -0.74 26.77 17.97
CA LEU A 88 -2.07 26.92 17.39
C LEU A 88 -3.10 27.55 18.35
N CYS A 89 -2.77 27.71 19.62
CA CYS A 89 -3.62 28.31 20.65
C CYS A 89 -4.18 29.71 20.32
N PRO A 90 -3.52 30.58 19.52
CA PRO A 90 -4.13 31.82 19.07
C PRO A 90 -5.42 31.64 18.25
N ILE A 91 -5.61 30.51 17.56
CA ILE A 91 -6.80 30.26 16.73
C ILE A 91 -8.09 30.29 17.57
N PRO A 92 -8.25 29.45 18.61
CA PRO A 92 -9.46 29.47 19.44
C PRO A 92 -9.60 30.77 20.27
N ILE A 93 -8.50 31.48 20.53
CA ILE A 93 -8.54 32.77 21.25
C ILE A 93 -9.08 33.89 20.35
N VAL A 94 -8.65 33.93 19.09
CA VAL A 94 -9.06 34.97 18.12
C VAL A 94 -10.45 34.67 17.55
N PHE A 95 -10.71 33.40 17.22
CA PHE A 95 -12.00 32.93 16.71
C PHE A 95 -12.72 32.15 17.82
N ASN A 96 -13.30 32.89 18.77
CA ASN A 96 -14.07 32.35 19.89
C ASN A 96 -15.48 31.90 19.45
N GLU A 97 -15.53 31.06 18.42
CA GLU A 97 -16.73 30.48 17.84
C GLU A 97 -16.52 28.98 17.60
N PRO A 98 -17.59 28.17 17.50
CA PRO A 98 -17.48 26.74 17.16
C PRO A 98 -16.58 26.45 15.95
N ILE A 99 -16.59 27.32 14.94
CA ILE A 99 -15.73 27.26 13.75
C ILE A 99 -14.24 27.23 14.14
N GLY A 100 -13.80 28.12 15.02
CA GLY A 100 -12.41 28.25 15.45
C GLY A 100 -11.95 27.05 16.28
N TYR A 101 -12.80 26.53 17.15
CA TYR A 101 -12.52 25.34 17.97
C TYR A 101 -12.38 24.07 17.14
N THR A 102 -13.26 23.89 16.16
CA THR A 102 -13.18 22.77 15.22
C THR A 102 -11.94 22.88 14.34
N ALA A 103 -11.65 24.06 13.78
CA ALA A 103 -10.46 24.29 12.97
C ALA A 103 -9.17 24.02 13.75
N TYR A 104 -9.09 24.47 15.01
CA TYR A 104 -7.98 24.17 15.91
C TYR A 104 -7.80 22.66 16.13
N SER A 105 -8.89 21.94 16.40
CA SER A 105 -8.86 20.49 16.61
C SER A 105 -8.38 19.74 15.37
N ILE A 106 -8.88 20.12 14.18
CA ILE A 106 -8.48 19.54 12.89
C ILE A 106 -7.01 19.81 12.60
N LEU A 107 -6.52 21.03 12.82
CA LEU A 107 -5.12 21.38 12.56
C LEU A 107 -4.16 20.62 13.48
N ILE A 108 -4.50 20.45 14.76
CA ILE A 108 -3.72 19.61 15.66
C ILE A 108 -3.68 18.17 15.17
N MET A 109 -4.85 17.60 14.85
CA MET A 109 -4.94 16.22 14.38
C MET A 109 -4.20 16.03 13.06
N ALA A 110 -4.33 16.96 12.13
CA ALA A 110 -3.62 16.94 10.85
C ALA A 110 -2.10 16.94 11.06
N ILE A 111 -1.58 17.84 11.90
CA ILE A 111 -0.14 17.89 12.19
C ILE A 111 0.31 16.61 12.91
N PHE A 112 -0.44 16.09 13.88
CA PHE A 112 -0.10 14.86 14.57
C PHE A 112 -0.15 13.63 13.67
N TRP A 113 -1.08 13.57 12.71
CA TRP A 113 -1.12 12.51 11.70
C TRP A 113 -0.01 12.62 10.66
N CYS A 114 0.32 13.83 10.21
CA CYS A 114 1.41 14.04 9.24
C CYS A 114 2.79 13.77 9.85
N THR A 115 2.98 14.11 11.14
CA THR A 115 4.26 13.95 11.83
C THR A 115 4.38 12.62 12.58
N GLU A 116 3.28 11.86 12.69
CA GLU A 116 3.15 10.66 13.52
C GLU A 116 3.72 10.85 14.94
N ALA A 117 3.56 12.05 15.50
CA ALA A 117 4.08 12.38 16.83
C ALA A 117 3.42 11.53 17.92
N ILE A 118 2.17 11.12 17.68
CA ILE A 118 1.35 10.20 18.47
C ILE A 118 0.80 9.15 17.50
N SER A 119 0.56 7.91 17.98
CA SER A 119 -0.08 6.85 17.21
C SER A 119 -1.38 7.33 16.56
N LEU A 120 -1.61 6.95 15.29
CA LEU A 120 -2.76 7.42 14.49
C LEU A 120 -4.10 7.20 15.21
N ALA A 121 -4.28 6.08 15.92
CA ALA A 121 -5.50 5.79 16.69
C ALA A 121 -5.67 6.72 17.89
N VAL A 122 -4.59 7.00 18.61
CA VAL A 122 -4.66 7.86 19.80
C VAL A 122 -4.95 9.31 19.38
N THR A 123 -4.33 9.77 18.30
CA THR A 123 -4.69 11.05 17.67
C THR A 123 -6.16 11.06 17.23
N ALA A 124 -6.65 9.96 16.67
CA ALA A 124 -8.04 9.83 16.26
C ALA A 124 -9.03 9.92 17.42
N LEU A 125 -8.64 9.60 18.66
CA LEU A 125 -9.47 9.74 19.86
C LEU A 125 -9.57 11.19 20.36
N LEU A 126 -8.75 12.13 19.88
CA LEU A 126 -8.75 13.52 20.34
C LEU A 126 -10.12 14.21 20.26
N PRO A 127 -10.96 14.02 19.22
CA PRO A 127 -12.29 14.63 19.15
C PRO A 127 -13.19 14.26 20.34
N LEU A 128 -13.06 13.06 20.91
CA LEU A 128 -13.83 12.64 22.11
C LEU A 128 -13.56 13.52 23.32
N VAL A 129 -12.37 14.14 23.38
CA VAL A 129 -11.97 15.03 24.46
C VAL A 129 -12.14 16.50 24.06
N LEU A 130 -11.63 16.87 22.89
CA LEU A 130 -11.56 18.27 22.46
C LEU A 130 -12.94 18.86 22.15
N PHE A 131 -13.84 18.11 21.47
CA PHE A 131 -15.14 18.67 21.08
C PHE A 131 -16.06 18.94 22.27
N PRO A 132 -16.19 18.03 23.25
CA PRO A 132 -16.96 18.34 24.45
C PRO A 132 -16.31 19.44 25.29
N LEU A 133 -14.98 19.47 25.37
CA LEU A 133 -14.24 20.48 26.13
C LEU A 133 -14.45 21.89 25.57
N PHE A 134 -14.44 22.05 24.25
CA PHE A 134 -14.66 23.33 23.58
C PHE A 134 -16.13 23.65 23.31
N GLY A 135 -17.06 22.78 23.72
CA GLY A 135 -18.49 22.99 23.50
C GLY A 135 -18.93 22.90 22.04
N VAL A 136 -18.16 22.21 21.19
CA VAL A 136 -18.52 21.99 19.76
C VAL A 136 -19.63 20.94 19.64
N MET A 137 -19.54 19.86 20.41
CA MET A 137 -20.49 18.75 20.36
C MET A 137 -20.56 18.02 21.71
N PRO A 138 -21.74 17.60 22.17
CA PRO A 138 -21.88 16.79 23.39
C PRO A 138 -21.12 15.46 23.31
N ALA A 139 -20.52 15.02 24.41
CA ALA A 139 -19.70 13.80 24.45
C ALA A 139 -20.43 12.53 23.96
N LYS A 140 -21.74 12.43 24.22
CA LYS A 140 -22.58 11.33 23.75
C LYS A 140 -22.64 11.29 22.22
N ASP A 141 -22.80 12.43 21.59
CA ASP A 141 -22.96 12.55 20.14
C ASP A 141 -21.64 12.30 19.42
N VAL A 142 -20.52 12.72 20.03
CA VAL A 142 -19.17 12.38 19.55
C VAL A 142 -18.91 10.88 19.65
N ALA A 143 -19.32 10.22 20.75
CA ALA A 143 -19.12 8.79 20.95
C ALA A 143 -19.86 7.93 19.92
N VAL A 144 -21.07 8.32 19.52
CA VAL A 144 -21.84 7.62 18.47
C VAL A 144 -21.09 7.59 17.13
N GLN A 145 -20.27 8.59 16.84
CA GLN A 145 -19.47 8.64 15.60
C GLN A 145 -18.50 7.46 15.46
N TYR A 146 -18.05 6.87 16.57
CA TYR A 146 -17.15 5.71 16.56
C TYR A 146 -17.87 4.38 16.32
N PHE A 147 -19.21 4.35 16.39
CA PHE A 147 -20.01 3.14 16.20
C PHE A 147 -21.01 3.29 15.04
N LYS A 148 -20.67 4.10 14.03
CA LYS A 148 -21.44 4.22 12.79
C LYS A 148 -21.46 2.92 11.98
N ASP A 149 -22.51 2.76 11.17
CA ASP A 149 -22.73 1.59 10.31
C ASP A 149 -21.50 1.22 9.47
N THR A 150 -20.86 2.22 8.84
CA THR A 150 -19.64 2.01 8.04
C THR A 150 -18.46 1.46 8.87
N ASN A 151 -18.36 1.83 10.16
CA ASN A 151 -17.32 1.26 11.02
C ASN A 151 -17.61 -0.21 11.36
N LEU A 152 -18.89 -0.56 11.53
CA LEU A 152 -19.34 -1.94 11.72
C LEU A 152 -19.14 -2.80 10.45
N LEU A 153 -19.40 -2.22 9.28
CA LEU A 153 -19.09 -2.82 7.98
C LEU A 153 -17.61 -3.17 7.88
N PHE A 154 -16.73 -2.24 8.27
CA PHE A 154 -15.30 -2.49 8.27
C PHE A 154 -14.89 -3.54 9.29
N PHE A 155 -15.44 -3.48 10.51
CA PHE A 155 -15.17 -4.45 11.56
C PHE A 155 -15.50 -5.88 11.09
N GLY A 156 -16.69 -6.11 10.53
CA GLY A 156 -17.07 -7.41 9.95
C GLY A 156 -16.19 -7.81 8.77
N GLY A 157 -15.85 -6.87 7.88
CA GLY A 157 -14.95 -7.13 6.75
C GLY A 157 -13.57 -7.61 7.20
N LEU A 158 -12.99 -6.99 8.24
CA LEU A 158 -11.73 -7.44 8.83
C LEU A 158 -11.84 -8.83 9.44
N MET A 159 -12.97 -9.19 10.08
CA MET A 159 -13.15 -10.53 10.63
C MET A 159 -13.15 -11.60 9.53
N VAL A 160 -13.84 -11.34 8.42
CA VAL A 160 -13.85 -12.25 7.26
C VAL A 160 -12.46 -12.34 6.62
N ALA A 161 -11.75 -11.21 6.49
CA ALA A 161 -10.37 -11.19 6.00
C ALA A 161 -9.43 -12.01 6.88
N VAL A 162 -9.52 -11.89 8.21
CA VAL A 162 -8.73 -12.68 9.16
C VAL A 162 -9.07 -14.17 9.04
N ALA A 163 -10.33 -14.55 8.83
CA ALA A 163 -10.70 -15.95 8.60
C ALA A 163 -10.06 -16.53 7.33
N ILE A 164 -10.04 -15.76 6.23
CA ILE A 164 -9.36 -16.13 4.98
C ILE A 164 -7.84 -16.27 5.17
N GLU A 165 -7.25 -15.39 5.99
CA GLU A 165 -5.84 -15.46 6.35
C GLU A 165 -5.53 -16.70 7.18
N ASP A 166 -6.33 -16.96 8.22
CA ASP A 166 -6.07 -18.04 9.19
C ASP A 166 -6.19 -19.43 8.58
N CYS A 167 -7.15 -19.63 7.67
CA CYS A 167 -7.29 -20.89 6.92
C CYS A 167 -6.27 -21.06 5.77
N ASN A 168 -5.38 -20.10 5.53
CA ASN A 168 -4.42 -20.11 4.41
C ASN A 168 -5.05 -20.20 3.00
N LEU A 169 -6.36 -19.95 2.88
CA LEU A 169 -7.10 -20.01 1.61
C LEU A 169 -6.50 -19.06 0.56
N HIS A 170 -6.15 -17.85 0.99
CA HIS A 170 -5.49 -16.84 0.17
C HIS A 170 -4.20 -17.35 -0.49
N ARG A 171 -3.35 -18.13 0.22
CA ARG A 171 -2.11 -18.71 -0.32
C ARG A 171 -2.40 -19.76 -1.40
N ARG A 172 -3.44 -20.58 -1.23
CA ARG A 172 -3.85 -21.56 -2.25
C ARG A 172 -4.34 -20.90 -3.53
N ILE A 173 -5.23 -19.90 -3.39
CA ILE A 173 -5.72 -19.11 -4.52
C ILE A 173 -4.53 -18.46 -5.24
N ALA A 174 -3.56 -17.94 -4.47
CA ALA A 174 -2.42 -17.26 -5.05
C ALA A 174 -1.56 -18.14 -5.95
N LEU A 175 -1.16 -19.30 -5.42
CA LEU A 175 -0.34 -20.25 -6.15
C LEU A 175 -1.08 -20.89 -7.32
N ALA A 176 -2.40 -21.13 -7.20
CA ALA A 176 -3.22 -21.64 -8.30
C ALA A 176 -3.22 -20.67 -9.50
N VAL A 177 -3.39 -19.37 -9.26
CA VAL A 177 -3.35 -18.35 -10.32
C VAL A 177 -1.95 -18.23 -10.93
N LEU A 178 -0.89 -18.27 -10.12
CA LEU A 178 0.49 -18.23 -10.62
C LEU A 178 0.83 -19.45 -11.51
N ILE A 179 0.26 -20.62 -11.23
CA ILE A 179 0.40 -21.80 -12.11
C ILE A 179 -0.33 -21.58 -13.45
N LEU A 180 -1.47 -20.89 -13.45
CA LEU A 180 -2.28 -20.64 -14.65
C LEU A 180 -1.62 -19.65 -15.63
N VAL A 181 -1.03 -18.57 -15.12
CA VAL A 181 -0.48 -17.48 -15.95
C VAL A 181 0.82 -17.89 -16.68
N GLY A 182 1.53 -18.89 -16.16
CA GLY A 182 2.76 -19.43 -16.76
C GLY A 182 4.03 -18.73 -16.29
N SER A 183 5.19 -19.29 -16.62
CA SER A 183 6.48 -18.90 -16.02
C SER A 183 7.35 -17.98 -16.87
N LYS A 184 6.90 -17.54 -18.05
CA LYS A 184 7.64 -16.54 -18.83
C LYS A 184 7.72 -15.22 -18.05
N PRO A 185 8.89 -14.53 -17.95
CA PRO A 185 9.06 -13.34 -17.10
C PRO A 185 7.98 -12.26 -17.26
N ARG A 186 7.56 -11.97 -18.49
CA ARG A 186 6.52 -10.95 -18.78
C ARG A 186 5.16 -11.29 -18.17
N TRP A 187 4.77 -12.55 -18.36
CA TRP A 187 3.51 -13.09 -17.85
C TRP A 187 3.60 -13.37 -16.36
N MET A 188 4.76 -13.76 -15.86
CA MET A 188 5.00 -13.96 -14.43
C MET A 188 4.78 -12.67 -13.65
N MET A 189 5.34 -11.53 -14.11
CA MET A 189 5.10 -10.22 -13.49
C MET A 189 3.61 -9.85 -13.51
N PHE A 190 2.91 -10.10 -14.63
CA PHE A 190 1.46 -9.90 -14.73
C PHE A 190 0.69 -10.78 -13.75
N GLY A 191 1.10 -12.05 -13.62
CA GLY A 191 0.52 -13.01 -12.70
C GLY A 191 0.65 -12.56 -11.26
N PHE A 192 1.84 -12.11 -10.85
CA PHE A 192 2.07 -11.49 -9.55
C PHE A 192 1.19 -10.24 -9.34
N MET A 193 1.04 -9.38 -10.35
CA MET A 193 0.21 -8.18 -10.23
C MET A 193 -1.28 -8.51 -10.08
N ILE A 194 -1.86 -9.34 -10.95
CA ILE A 194 -3.29 -9.70 -10.88
C ILE A 194 -3.63 -10.34 -9.55
N ILE A 195 -2.83 -11.31 -9.11
CA ILE A 195 -3.15 -12.02 -7.87
C ILE A 195 -2.98 -11.12 -6.65
N THR A 196 -1.93 -10.29 -6.63
CA THR A 196 -1.72 -9.35 -5.55
C THR A 196 -2.86 -8.34 -5.51
N ALA A 197 -3.26 -7.80 -6.65
CA ALA A 197 -4.39 -6.88 -6.73
C ALA A 197 -5.68 -7.55 -6.24
N PHE A 198 -5.98 -8.76 -6.71
CA PHE A 198 -7.16 -9.53 -6.30
C PHE A 198 -7.21 -9.80 -4.80
N LEU A 199 -6.10 -10.23 -4.20
CA LEU A 199 -6.05 -10.46 -2.76
C LEU A 199 -6.20 -9.16 -1.97
N SER A 200 -5.60 -8.07 -2.46
CA SER A 200 -5.68 -6.76 -1.83
C SER A 200 -7.07 -6.13 -1.88
N MET A 201 -7.99 -6.65 -2.70
CA MET A 201 -9.41 -6.25 -2.67
C MET A 201 -10.11 -6.72 -1.38
N TRP A 202 -9.62 -7.78 -0.75
CA TRP A 202 -10.33 -8.43 0.35
C TRP A 202 -9.51 -8.43 1.64
N ILE A 203 -8.20 -8.36 1.51
CA ILE A 203 -7.21 -8.39 2.58
C ILE A 203 -6.46 -7.06 2.55
N SER A 204 -5.90 -6.63 3.68
CA SER A 204 -5.09 -5.41 3.72
C SER A 204 -3.90 -5.45 2.74
N ASN A 205 -3.57 -4.29 2.18
CA ASN A 205 -2.44 -4.12 1.25
C ASN A 205 -1.12 -4.63 1.86
N THR A 206 -0.90 -4.34 3.15
CA THR A 206 0.29 -4.74 3.91
C THR A 206 0.42 -6.26 4.00
N ALA A 207 -0.64 -6.95 4.44
CA ALA A 207 -0.63 -8.41 4.58
C ALA A 207 -0.46 -9.10 3.24
N THR A 208 -1.13 -8.59 2.20
CA THR A 208 -1.01 -9.11 0.84
C THR A 208 0.43 -9.01 0.32
N THR A 209 1.09 -7.86 0.54
CA THR A 209 2.48 -7.65 0.12
C THR A 209 3.46 -8.52 0.92
N ALA A 210 3.29 -8.60 2.24
CA ALA A 210 4.09 -9.44 3.12
C ALA A 210 4.03 -10.93 2.75
N MET A 211 2.91 -11.40 2.21
CA MET A 211 2.78 -12.77 1.71
C MET A 211 3.38 -12.94 0.31
N MET A 212 3.10 -12.02 -0.61
CA MET A 212 3.46 -12.18 -2.02
C MET A 212 4.95 -12.00 -2.28
N LEU A 213 5.65 -11.15 -1.53
CA LEU A 213 7.08 -10.90 -1.73
C LEU A 213 7.98 -12.10 -1.43
N PRO A 214 7.84 -12.86 -0.32
CA PRO A 214 8.59 -14.11 -0.13
C PRO A 214 8.43 -15.10 -1.29
N ILE A 215 7.21 -15.20 -1.85
CA ILE A 215 6.93 -16.07 -3.01
C ILE A 215 7.66 -15.54 -4.25
N ALA A 216 7.56 -14.24 -4.52
CA ALA A 216 8.27 -13.59 -5.62
C ALA A 216 9.79 -13.81 -5.51
N GLN A 217 10.35 -13.66 -4.32
CA GLN A 217 11.76 -13.89 -4.05
C GLN A 217 12.19 -15.34 -4.26
N ALA A 218 11.41 -16.31 -3.78
CA ALA A 218 11.70 -17.73 -3.98
C ALA A 218 11.77 -18.08 -5.48
N VAL A 219 10.88 -17.48 -6.28
CA VAL A 219 10.88 -17.64 -7.74
C VAL A 219 12.08 -16.95 -8.38
N LEU A 220 12.41 -15.72 -7.97
CA LEU A 220 13.59 -14.99 -8.46
C LEU A 220 14.90 -15.74 -8.18
N GLN A 221 15.07 -16.26 -6.96
CA GLN A 221 16.26 -17.03 -6.59
C GLN A 221 16.41 -18.31 -7.42
N GLN A 222 15.29 -18.96 -7.75
CA GLN A 222 15.32 -20.14 -8.62
C GLN A 222 15.75 -19.77 -10.04
N LEU A 223 15.21 -18.67 -10.59
CA LEU A 223 15.61 -18.17 -11.91
C LEU A 223 17.11 -17.85 -11.96
N LYS A 224 17.69 -17.30 -10.88
CA LYS A 224 19.15 -17.08 -10.80
C LYS A 224 19.92 -18.38 -10.88
N ARG A 225 19.50 -19.41 -10.12
CA ARG A 225 20.16 -20.71 -10.07
C ARG A 225 20.09 -21.44 -11.42
N ASP A 226 18.97 -21.35 -12.11
CA ASP A 226 18.80 -21.99 -13.41
C ASP A 226 19.69 -21.32 -14.47
N ASN A 227 19.81 -19.99 -14.47
CA ASN A 227 20.75 -19.27 -15.33
C ASN A 227 22.21 -19.66 -15.07
N LEU A 228 22.64 -19.67 -13.79
CA LEU A 228 24.02 -20.02 -13.44
C LEU A 228 24.39 -21.46 -13.85
N LYS A 229 23.44 -22.39 -13.77
CA LYS A 229 23.65 -23.77 -14.24
C LYS A 229 23.84 -23.83 -15.75
N GLN A 230 23.06 -23.07 -16.51
CA GLN A 230 23.18 -23.03 -17.95
C GLN A 230 24.53 -22.45 -18.39
N ASP A 231 25.01 -21.41 -17.72
CA ASP A 231 26.35 -20.85 -17.97
C ASP A 231 27.44 -21.90 -17.66
N THR A 232 27.28 -22.68 -16.59
CA THR A 232 28.23 -23.76 -16.23
C THR A 232 28.22 -24.90 -17.26
N ASP A 233 27.05 -25.38 -17.67
CA ASP A 233 26.90 -26.44 -18.68
C ASP A 233 27.44 -26.00 -20.06
N ASN A 234 27.27 -24.71 -20.40
CA ASN A 234 27.84 -24.12 -21.61
C ASN A 234 29.37 -24.05 -21.56
N ILE A 235 29.96 -23.76 -20.39
CA ILE A 235 31.43 -23.75 -20.21
C ILE A 235 31.99 -25.18 -20.30
N GLU A 236 31.39 -26.15 -19.59
CA GLU A 236 31.82 -27.55 -19.62
C GLU A 236 31.74 -28.13 -21.05
N SER A 237 30.68 -27.84 -21.80
CA SER A 237 30.56 -28.30 -23.19
C SER A 237 31.57 -27.65 -24.14
N VAL A 238 31.99 -26.40 -23.90
CA VAL A 238 33.07 -25.75 -24.68
C VAL A 238 34.44 -26.31 -24.31
N GLU A 239 34.68 -26.63 -23.03
CA GLU A 239 35.90 -27.30 -22.58
C GLU A 239 36.00 -28.73 -23.16
N ASP A 240 34.91 -29.48 -23.21
CA ASP A 240 34.90 -30.81 -23.83
C ASP A 240 35.14 -30.76 -25.34
N VAL A 241 34.59 -29.77 -26.06
CA VAL A 241 34.84 -29.59 -27.49
C VAL A 241 36.30 -29.18 -27.76
N THR A 242 36.86 -28.27 -26.96
CA THR A 242 38.28 -27.87 -27.10
C THR A 242 39.27 -28.94 -26.64
N ALA A 243 38.89 -29.79 -25.68
CA ALA A 243 39.65 -30.98 -25.29
C ALA A 243 39.64 -32.04 -26.41
N ASN A 244 38.51 -32.18 -27.11
CA ASN A 244 38.38 -33.11 -28.24
C ASN A 244 39.08 -32.60 -29.52
N GLU A 245 39.28 -31.29 -29.69
CA GLU A 245 40.14 -30.76 -30.76
C GLU A 245 41.64 -30.99 -30.47
N ARG A 246 42.06 -31.03 -29.20
CA ARG A 246 43.44 -31.39 -28.82
C ARG A 246 43.74 -32.88 -28.92
N SER A 247 42.72 -33.75 -28.94
CA SER A 247 42.90 -35.20 -29.10
C SER A 247 43.05 -35.63 -30.58
N HIS A 248 42.81 -34.72 -31.54
CA HIS A 248 42.99 -34.97 -32.97
C HIS A 248 44.29 -34.43 -33.59
N SER A 249 45.24 -33.97 -32.77
CA SER A 249 46.63 -33.73 -33.20
C SER A 249 47.61 -34.57 -32.38
N LYS A 250 47.59 -35.89 -32.56
CA LYS A 250 48.70 -36.77 -32.19
C LYS A 250 49.00 -37.72 -33.34
N SER A 251 49.94 -37.32 -34.18
CA SER A 251 50.88 -38.22 -34.84
C SER A 251 52.29 -37.77 -34.44
N GLU A 252 53.09 -38.76 -34.10
CA GLU A 252 54.37 -38.73 -33.38
C GLU A 252 55.48 -37.91 -34.06
N GLU A 253 56.28 -37.17 -33.27
CA GLU A 253 57.74 -37.14 -33.37
C GLU A 253 58.37 -36.45 -32.12
N ASP A 254 59.64 -36.77 -31.90
CA ASP A 254 60.38 -36.85 -30.63
C ASP A 254 60.53 -35.61 -29.74
N VAL A 255 60.73 -35.91 -28.44
CA VAL A 255 61.22 -35.00 -27.41
C VAL A 255 62.72 -34.76 -27.62
N VAL A 256 63.10 -33.51 -27.93
CA VAL A 256 64.40 -32.95 -27.56
C VAL A 256 64.18 -31.57 -26.95
N ILE A 257 64.67 -31.41 -25.72
CA ILE A 257 64.74 -30.14 -25.01
C ILE A 257 65.88 -29.33 -25.64
N GLU A 258 65.55 -28.21 -26.28
CA GLU A 258 66.52 -27.13 -26.51
C GLU A 258 65.84 -25.77 -26.32
N MET A 259 66.45 -24.95 -25.46
CA MET A 259 66.09 -23.55 -25.25
C MET A 259 66.45 -22.76 -26.51
N GLU A 260 65.49 -22.33 -27.31
CA GLU A 260 65.80 -21.42 -28.42
C GLU A 260 64.78 -20.29 -28.62
N GLN A 261 65.25 -19.11 -28.19
CA GLN A 261 65.09 -17.77 -28.79
C GLN A 261 63.71 -17.34 -29.29
N ILE A 262 63.13 -16.40 -28.55
CA ILE A 262 62.00 -15.56 -28.91
C ILE A 262 62.25 -14.87 -30.27
N GLN A 263 61.49 -15.24 -31.30
CA GLN A 263 61.25 -14.39 -32.48
C GLN A 263 59.92 -13.64 -32.37
N PRO A 264 59.85 -12.35 -32.73
CA PRO A 264 58.72 -11.49 -32.41
C PRO A 264 57.73 -11.39 -33.57
N ASN A 265 57.21 -12.49 -34.10
CA ASN A 265 56.17 -12.42 -35.14
C ASN A 265 55.34 -13.71 -35.21
N GLY A 266 54.21 -13.74 -34.50
CA GLY A 266 53.19 -14.79 -34.67
C GLY A 266 52.19 -14.92 -33.52
N THR A 267 52.60 -14.64 -32.28
CA THR A 267 51.81 -14.96 -31.08
C THR A 267 50.83 -13.86 -30.65
N SER A 268 50.98 -12.64 -31.19
CA SER A 268 50.15 -11.50 -30.79
C SER A 268 48.70 -11.61 -31.27
N ARG A 269 48.44 -12.27 -32.40
CA ARG A 269 47.10 -12.33 -33.00
C ARG A 269 46.18 -13.27 -32.22
N THR A 270 46.71 -14.39 -31.73
CA THR A 270 45.97 -15.39 -30.94
C THR A 270 45.69 -14.90 -29.52
N ARG A 271 46.65 -14.25 -28.85
CA ARG A 271 46.42 -13.60 -27.54
C ARG A 271 45.48 -12.41 -27.64
N LEU A 272 45.55 -11.61 -28.70
CA LEU A 272 44.62 -10.49 -28.91
C LEU A 272 43.19 -10.98 -29.20
N HIS A 273 43.05 -12.12 -29.89
CA HIS A 273 41.76 -12.76 -30.12
C HIS A 273 41.20 -13.39 -28.84
N SER A 274 42.02 -14.08 -28.04
CA SER A 274 41.59 -14.64 -26.75
C SER A 274 41.25 -13.55 -25.72
N LEU A 275 41.99 -12.43 -25.72
CA LEU A 275 41.68 -11.26 -24.89
C LEU A 275 40.42 -10.56 -25.35
N LYS A 276 40.20 -10.38 -26.67
CA LYS A 276 38.95 -9.83 -27.22
C LYS A 276 37.75 -10.71 -26.94
N MET A 277 37.89 -12.02 -27.07
CA MET A 277 36.83 -13.00 -26.77
C MET A 277 36.54 -13.05 -25.27
N SER A 278 37.57 -13.02 -24.41
CA SER A 278 37.42 -12.89 -22.96
C SER A 278 36.76 -11.56 -22.58
N SER A 279 37.10 -10.45 -23.24
CA SER A 279 36.48 -9.14 -23.01
C SER A 279 35.04 -9.06 -23.51
N GLN A 280 34.72 -9.75 -24.61
CA GLN A 280 33.36 -9.87 -25.14
C GLN A 280 32.49 -10.74 -24.24
N ASN A 281 32.98 -11.89 -23.78
CA ASN A 281 32.28 -12.74 -22.82
C ASN A 281 32.04 -12.00 -21.50
N LEU A 282 33.04 -11.29 -20.98
CA LEU A 282 32.87 -10.44 -19.79
C LEU A 282 31.85 -9.30 -20.00
N GLN A 283 31.73 -8.74 -21.22
CA GLN A 283 30.70 -7.75 -21.52
C GLN A 283 29.30 -8.37 -21.62
N GLU A 284 29.19 -9.55 -22.24
CA GLU A 284 27.93 -10.29 -22.37
C GLU A 284 27.42 -10.76 -21.00
N ASP A 285 28.30 -11.27 -20.13
CA ASP A 285 27.98 -11.69 -18.76
C ASP A 285 27.50 -10.49 -17.91
N ASN A 286 28.19 -9.36 -18.00
CA ASN A 286 27.80 -8.12 -17.29
C ASN A 286 26.44 -7.58 -17.80
N GLU A 287 26.16 -7.67 -19.09
CA GLU A 287 24.87 -7.29 -19.65
C GLU A 287 23.74 -8.22 -19.20
N GLN A 288 23.99 -9.53 -19.12
CA GLN A 288 23.02 -10.53 -18.69
C GLN A 288 22.69 -10.39 -17.20
N GLU A 289 23.70 -10.16 -16.36
CA GLU A 289 23.51 -9.89 -14.93
C GLU A 289 22.76 -8.57 -14.69
N ALA A 290 23.07 -7.51 -15.46
CA ALA A 290 22.33 -6.26 -15.40
C ALA A 290 20.85 -6.44 -15.78
N ARG A 291 20.53 -7.24 -16.80
CA ARG A 291 19.15 -7.57 -17.19
C ARG A 291 18.41 -8.35 -16.12
N TYR A 292 19.07 -9.35 -15.53
CA TYR A 292 18.50 -10.13 -14.43
C TYR A 292 18.16 -9.23 -13.23
N ASN A 293 19.09 -8.35 -12.82
CA ASN A 293 18.88 -7.41 -11.73
C ASN A 293 17.73 -6.42 -12.02
N LEU A 294 17.61 -5.96 -13.26
CA LEU A 294 16.51 -5.09 -13.68
C LEU A 294 15.15 -5.79 -13.59
N MET A 295 15.08 -7.06 -14.02
CA MET A 295 13.89 -7.88 -13.91
C MET A 295 13.51 -8.15 -12.45
N CYS A 296 14.49 -8.45 -11.57
CA CYS A 296 14.27 -8.61 -10.13
C CYS A 296 13.62 -7.36 -9.52
N LYS A 297 14.16 -6.17 -9.84
CA LYS A 297 13.58 -4.89 -9.41
C LYS A 297 12.12 -4.77 -9.87
N GLY A 298 11.83 -5.07 -11.13
CA GLY A 298 10.48 -5.03 -11.68
C GLY A 298 9.50 -5.95 -10.95
N ILE A 299 9.90 -7.19 -10.64
CA ILE A 299 9.05 -8.16 -9.93
C ILE A 299 8.85 -7.78 -8.46
N VAL A 300 9.87 -7.28 -7.78
CA VAL A 300 9.74 -6.79 -6.39
C VAL A 300 8.83 -5.57 -6.32
N LEU A 301 8.94 -4.65 -7.28
CA LEU A 301 8.12 -3.43 -7.34
C LEU A 301 6.68 -3.67 -7.79
N CYS A 302 6.43 -4.68 -8.64
CA CYS A 302 5.08 -4.90 -9.16
C CYS A 302 4.09 -5.33 -8.06
N VAL A 303 4.57 -6.02 -7.01
CA VAL A 303 3.77 -6.48 -5.88
C VAL A 303 3.20 -5.31 -5.06
N PRO A 304 3.99 -4.42 -4.43
CA PRO A 304 3.43 -3.33 -3.62
C PRO A 304 2.54 -2.38 -4.43
N TYR A 305 2.89 -2.10 -5.70
CA TYR A 305 2.06 -1.28 -6.57
C TYR A 305 0.72 -1.95 -6.89
N ALA A 306 0.73 -3.25 -7.20
CA ALA A 306 -0.50 -4.01 -7.40
C ALA A 306 -1.35 -4.13 -6.14
N ALA A 307 -0.74 -4.22 -4.95
CA ALA A 307 -1.47 -4.21 -3.68
C ALA A 307 -2.19 -2.87 -3.47
N ASN A 308 -1.47 -1.75 -3.62
CA ASN A 308 -2.05 -0.41 -3.50
C ASN A 308 -3.18 -0.16 -4.52
N ILE A 309 -3.00 -0.57 -5.78
CA ILE A 309 -4.02 -0.45 -6.83
C ILE A 309 -5.20 -1.38 -6.54
N GLY A 310 -4.95 -2.64 -6.19
CA GLY A 310 -6.00 -3.63 -5.91
C GLY A 310 -6.91 -3.24 -4.75
N GLY A 311 -6.34 -2.64 -3.71
CA GLY A 311 -7.10 -2.13 -2.56
C GLY A 311 -8.16 -1.09 -2.91
N THR A 312 -8.08 -0.43 -4.07
CA THR A 312 -9.09 0.56 -4.47
C THR A 312 -10.40 -0.05 -4.97
N ALA A 313 -10.42 -1.34 -5.35
CA ALA A 313 -11.54 -1.95 -6.08
C ALA A 313 -12.83 -2.09 -5.26
N THR A 314 -12.71 -2.39 -3.97
CA THR A 314 -13.82 -2.71 -3.05
C THR A 314 -13.78 -1.78 -1.85
N LEU A 315 -14.93 -1.64 -1.18
CA LEU A 315 -15.00 -0.73 -0.05
C LEU A 315 -14.11 -1.19 1.11
N THR A 316 -14.03 -2.49 1.38
CA THR A 316 -13.21 -3.07 2.45
C THR A 316 -11.72 -3.21 2.11
N GLY A 317 -11.30 -2.96 0.87
CA GLY A 317 -9.91 -3.19 0.44
C GLY A 317 -8.91 -2.24 1.10
N THR A 318 -9.26 -0.96 1.24
CA THR A 318 -8.38 0.06 1.83
C THR A 318 -9.15 1.07 2.67
N GLY A 319 -8.51 1.59 3.72
CA GLY A 319 -9.15 2.50 4.67
C GLY A 319 -9.73 3.79 4.07
N PRO A 320 -9.10 4.48 3.09
CA PRO A 320 -9.68 5.64 2.42
C PRO A 320 -11.10 5.40 1.86
N ASN A 321 -11.37 4.23 1.29
CA ASN A 321 -12.67 3.92 0.69
C ASN A 321 -13.78 3.94 1.75
N LEU A 322 -13.49 3.43 2.95
CA LEU A 322 -14.41 3.41 4.08
C LEU A 322 -14.55 4.78 4.72
N VAL A 323 -13.45 5.55 4.80
CA VAL A 323 -13.52 6.95 5.21
C VAL A 323 -14.50 7.67 4.30
N MET A 324 -14.40 7.51 2.98
CA MET A 324 -15.31 8.14 2.02
C MET A 324 -16.77 7.74 2.26
N ALA A 325 -17.07 6.44 2.28
CA ALA A 325 -18.45 5.97 2.46
C ALA A 325 -19.08 6.50 3.76
N GLY A 326 -18.34 6.45 4.87
CA GLY A 326 -18.85 6.93 6.14
C GLY A 326 -18.92 8.46 6.26
N GLN A 327 -18.01 9.20 5.60
CA GLN A 327 -18.06 10.66 5.52
C GLN A 327 -19.28 11.12 4.72
N VAL A 328 -19.55 10.49 3.58
CA VAL A 328 -20.72 10.80 2.75
C VAL A 328 -22.01 10.58 3.55
N SER A 329 -22.16 9.42 4.18
CA SER A 329 -23.31 9.12 5.05
C SER A 329 -23.43 10.10 6.23
N SER A 330 -22.31 10.48 6.85
CA SER A 330 -22.29 11.48 7.95
C SER A 330 -22.75 12.87 7.50
N LEU A 331 -22.21 13.34 6.38
CA LEU A 331 -22.40 14.72 5.94
C LEU A 331 -23.76 14.91 5.30
N PHE A 332 -24.22 13.94 4.50
CA PHE A 332 -25.38 14.06 3.61
C PHE A 332 -26.56 13.13 3.94
N GLY A 333 -26.41 12.19 4.88
CA GLY A 333 -27.48 11.26 5.28
C GLY A 333 -27.48 9.94 4.49
N SER A 334 -28.49 9.10 4.73
CA SER A 334 -28.62 7.76 4.13
C SER A 334 -28.91 7.79 2.63
N GLU A 335 -29.60 8.82 2.11
CA GLU A 335 -29.92 8.94 0.69
C GLU A 335 -28.68 9.13 -0.22
N ALA A 336 -27.57 9.59 0.36
CA ALA A 336 -26.30 9.80 -0.34
C ALA A 336 -25.34 8.62 -0.18
N GLU A 337 -25.71 7.58 0.57
CA GLU A 337 -24.82 6.47 0.91
C GLU A 337 -24.37 5.72 -0.35
N VAL A 338 -23.06 5.51 -0.47
CA VAL A 338 -22.49 4.73 -1.56
C VAL A 338 -22.45 3.26 -1.12
N ASN A 339 -23.32 2.46 -1.72
CA ASN A 339 -23.42 1.05 -1.40
C ASN A 339 -22.19 0.27 -1.88
N PHE A 340 -21.90 -0.89 -1.25
CA PHE A 340 -20.76 -1.73 -1.60
C PHE A 340 -20.79 -2.13 -3.09
N GLY A 341 -21.96 -2.51 -3.61
CA GLY A 341 -22.14 -2.88 -5.01
C GLY A 341 -21.82 -1.74 -5.98
N GLU A 342 -22.32 -0.53 -5.70
CA GLU A 342 -22.11 0.66 -6.53
C GLU A 342 -20.64 1.08 -6.54
N TRP A 343 -19.99 1.11 -5.37
CA TRP A 343 -18.55 1.35 -5.27
C TRP A 343 -17.78 0.34 -6.11
N MET A 344 -18.10 -0.95 -5.98
CA MET A 344 -17.39 -1.99 -6.71
C MET A 344 -17.57 -1.86 -8.23
N MET A 345 -18.78 -1.53 -8.69
CA MET A 345 -19.04 -1.26 -10.12
C MET A 345 -18.26 -0.06 -10.64
N TYR A 346 -18.09 0.98 -9.83
CA TYR A 346 -17.32 2.17 -10.19
C TYR A 346 -15.81 1.95 -10.16
N ALA A 347 -15.29 1.38 -9.07
CA ALA A 347 -13.86 1.35 -8.77
C ALA A 347 -13.14 0.15 -9.41
N THR A 348 -13.80 -0.99 -9.58
CA THR A 348 -13.17 -2.20 -10.16
C THR A 348 -12.69 -1.98 -11.60
N PRO A 349 -13.49 -1.41 -12.52
CA PRO A 349 -13.00 -1.15 -13.89
C PRO A 349 -11.81 -0.19 -13.93
N GLY A 350 -11.84 0.87 -13.12
CA GLY A 350 -10.73 1.82 -12.99
C GLY A 350 -9.46 1.15 -12.44
N MET A 351 -9.60 0.32 -11.41
CA MET A 351 -8.51 -0.47 -10.85
C MET A 351 -7.89 -1.43 -11.87
N LEU A 352 -8.71 -2.16 -12.64
CA LEU A 352 -8.21 -3.06 -13.69
C LEU A 352 -7.44 -2.30 -14.78
N LEU A 353 -7.91 -1.11 -15.16
CA LEU A 353 -7.22 -0.26 -16.12
C LEU A 353 -5.90 0.27 -15.54
N CYS A 354 -5.88 0.76 -14.30
CA CYS A 354 -4.66 1.16 -13.60
C CYS A 354 -3.66 0.00 -13.54
N LEU A 355 -4.12 -1.21 -13.22
CA LEU A 355 -3.27 -2.40 -13.13
C LEU A 355 -2.65 -2.76 -14.49
N LEU A 356 -3.44 -2.70 -15.56
CA LEU A 356 -2.98 -2.96 -16.92
C LEU A 356 -1.95 -1.93 -17.38
N LEU A 357 -2.22 -0.64 -17.16
CA LEU A 357 -1.29 0.44 -17.53
C LEU A 357 -0.01 0.40 -16.70
N THR A 358 -0.11 0.07 -15.41
CA THR A 358 1.03 -0.17 -14.52
C THR A 358 1.87 -1.34 -15.03
N TRP A 359 1.24 -2.44 -15.45
CA TRP A 359 1.94 -3.58 -16.01
C TRP A 359 2.70 -3.19 -17.28
N ILE A 360 2.04 -2.50 -18.22
CA ILE A 360 2.68 -1.99 -19.45
C ILE A 360 3.88 -1.10 -19.11
N TRP A 361 3.72 -0.16 -18.17
CA TRP A 361 4.79 0.73 -17.74
C TRP A 361 5.98 -0.03 -17.16
N LEU A 362 5.74 -0.98 -16.25
CA LEU A 362 6.79 -1.80 -15.66
C LEU A 362 7.48 -2.69 -16.69
N GLN A 363 6.78 -3.19 -17.71
CA GLN A 363 7.40 -3.92 -18.82
C GLN A 363 8.38 -3.02 -19.58
N ILE A 364 7.99 -1.78 -19.89
CA ILE A 364 8.83 -0.83 -20.63
C ILE A 364 10.10 -0.47 -19.85
N VAL A 365 9.98 -0.32 -18.53
CA VAL A 365 11.09 0.12 -17.67
C VAL A 365 12.03 -1.04 -17.32
N TYR A 366 11.50 -2.20 -16.95
CA TYR A 366 12.26 -3.28 -16.31
C TYR A 366 12.46 -4.54 -17.14
N VAL A 367 11.74 -4.70 -18.27
CA VAL A 367 11.82 -5.93 -19.08
C VAL A 367 12.28 -5.65 -20.51
N ASP A 368 11.57 -4.80 -21.26
CA ASP A 368 11.84 -4.52 -22.67
C ASP A 368 11.84 -3.00 -22.92
N ARG A 369 13.02 -2.42 -23.19
CA ARG A 369 13.07 -1.06 -23.75
C ARG A 369 12.51 -1.10 -25.17
N TRP A 370 11.25 -0.73 -25.32
CA TRP A 370 10.47 -0.77 -26.58
C TRP A 370 11.17 -0.11 -27.79
N CYS A 371 12.18 0.74 -27.57
CA CYS A 371 12.85 1.51 -28.61
C CYS A 371 14.20 0.94 -29.12
N CYS A 372 14.80 -0.08 -28.47
CA CYS A 372 16.11 -0.57 -28.90
C CYS A 372 16.25 -2.09 -28.73
N ARG A 373 16.20 -2.78 -29.88
CA ARG A 373 16.78 -4.11 -30.16
C ARG A 373 16.05 -5.30 -29.50
N LYS A 374 15.47 -6.16 -30.35
CA LYS A 374 15.28 -7.59 -30.04
C LYS A 374 16.66 -8.18 -29.76
N LEU A 375 17.12 -8.18 -28.51
CA LEU A 375 18.27 -8.96 -28.08
C LEU A 375 17.74 -10.16 -27.31
N GLY A 376 17.91 -11.34 -27.92
CA GLY A 376 17.34 -12.60 -27.51
C GLY A 376 17.93 -13.20 -26.23
N GLY A 377 17.30 -14.31 -25.85
CA GLY A 377 17.54 -15.12 -24.65
C GLY A 377 16.23 -15.34 -23.90
N GLU A 378 15.44 -16.38 -24.25
CA GLU A 378 14.36 -16.83 -23.37
C GLU A 378 15.03 -17.41 -22.11
N LEU A 379 14.98 -16.66 -20.99
CA LEU A 379 15.34 -17.18 -19.67
C LEU A 379 14.63 -18.52 -19.45
N ASP A 380 15.38 -19.56 -19.03
CA ASP A 380 14.78 -20.86 -18.75
C ASP A 380 13.80 -20.73 -17.57
N HIS A 381 12.52 -20.85 -17.89
CA HIS A 381 11.41 -20.60 -17.00
C HIS A 381 10.85 -21.91 -16.41
N LYS A 382 11.47 -23.05 -16.74
CA LYS A 382 11.01 -24.37 -16.27
C LYS A 382 11.20 -24.53 -14.76
N GLY A 383 12.28 -24.03 -14.17
CA GLY A 383 12.49 -24.14 -12.72
C GLY A 383 11.60 -23.19 -11.90
N ALA A 384 11.29 -21.99 -12.41
CA ALA A 384 10.30 -21.11 -11.79
C ALA A 384 8.92 -21.79 -11.68
N ALA A 385 8.44 -22.42 -12.76
CA ALA A 385 7.20 -23.19 -12.73
C ALA A 385 7.26 -24.37 -11.75
N LYS A 386 8.42 -25.03 -11.64
CA LYS A 386 8.64 -26.14 -10.70
C LYS A 386 8.53 -25.68 -9.24
N VAL A 387 9.11 -24.53 -8.90
CA VAL A 387 9.04 -23.96 -7.54
C VAL A 387 7.62 -23.60 -7.15
N ILE A 388 6.88 -22.91 -8.03
CA ILE A 388 5.47 -22.56 -7.76
C ILE A 388 4.63 -23.83 -7.61
N ARG A 389 4.83 -24.82 -8.48
CA ARG A 389 4.09 -26.08 -8.42
C ARG A 389 4.45 -26.92 -7.20
N GLN A 390 5.70 -26.88 -6.75
CA GLN A 390 6.11 -27.53 -5.52
C GLN A 390 5.47 -26.85 -4.32
N ALA A 391 5.56 -25.52 -4.23
CA ALA A 391 4.92 -24.74 -3.18
C ALA A 391 3.40 -25.01 -3.11
N TYR A 392 2.72 -25.18 -4.25
CA TYR A 392 1.31 -25.56 -4.29
C TYR A 392 1.05 -26.99 -3.79
N LYS A 393 1.92 -27.95 -4.15
CA LYS A 393 1.82 -29.34 -3.67
C LYS A 393 2.04 -29.44 -2.16
N ASP A 394 2.92 -28.60 -1.60
CA ASP A 394 3.23 -28.57 -0.17
C ASP A 394 2.03 -28.14 0.69
N LEU A 395 1.02 -27.45 0.11
CA LEU A 395 -0.24 -27.14 0.81
C LEU A 395 -1.18 -28.34 0.99
N GLY A 396 -0.96 -29.45 0.29
CA GLY A 396 -1.86 -30.61 0.35
C GLY A 396 -3.27 -30.36 -0.22
N PRO A 397 -4.21 -31.31 -0.04
CA PRO A 397 -5.61 -31.16 -0.47
C PRO A 397 -6.33 -30.05 0.31
N MET A 398 -7.38 -29.48 -0.30
CA MET A 398 -8.16 -28.40 0.33
C MET A 398 -8.86 -28.92 1.59
N SER A 399 -8.59 -28.26 2.73
CA SER A 399 -9.19 -28.63 4.01
C SER A 399 -10.68 -28.25 4.06
N PHE A 400 -11.45 -28.91 4.95
CA PHE A 400 -12.85 -28.56 5.18
C PHE A 400 -13.00 -27.10 5.65
N ALA A 401 -12.07 -26.62 6.46
CA ALA A 401 -12.03 -25.22 6.90
C ALA A 401 -11.86 -24.24 5.73
N GLU A 402 -10.94 -24.51 4.80
CA GLU A 402 -10.74 -23.69 3.60
C GLU A 402 -12.00 -23.63 2.73
N VAL A 403 -12.68 -24.78 2.54
CA VAL A 403 -13.95 -24.82 1.79
C VAL A 403 -15.04 -24.05 2.53
N GLY A 404 -15.15 -24.23 3.85
CA GLY A 404 -16.10 -23.52 4.70
C GLY A 404 -15.93 -22.00 4.59
N VAL A 405 -14.70 -21.50 4.75
CA VAL A 405 -14.42 -20.05 4.60
C VAL A 405 -14.69 -19.58 3.18
N LEU A 406 -14.31 -20.34 2.15
CA LEU A 406 -14.60 -19.98 0.75
C LEU A 406 -16.11 -19.87 0.50
N CYS A 407 -16.92 -20.80 1.02
CA CYS A 407 -18.37 -20.74 0.90
C CYS A 407 -18.98 -19.50 1.58
N HIS A 408 -18.52 -19.15 2.79
CA HIS A 408 -18.98 -17.94 3.50
C HIS A 408 -18.54 -16.67 2.79
N PHE A 409 -17.33 -16.65 2.23
CA PHE A 409 -16.82 -15.52 1.46
C PHE A 409 -17.63 -15.30 0.16
N VAL A 410 -17.92 -16.37 -0.58
CA VAL A 410 -18.78 -16.30 -1.78
C VAL A 410 -20.19 -15.87 -1.39
N LEU A 411 -20.74 -16.40 -0.28
CA LEU A 411 -22.03 -15.98 0.24
C LEU A 411 -22.06 -14.48 0.53
N LEU A 412 -21.03 -13.93 1.20
CA LEU A 412 -20.92 -12.50 1.48
C LEU A 412 -20.95 -11.65 0.20
N ILE A 413 -20.13 -12.01 -0.80
CA ILE A 413 -20.08 -11.29 -2.08
C ILE A 413 -21.45 -11.32 -2.76
N VAL A 414 -22.10 -12.47 -2.80
CA VAL A 414 -23.44 -12.61 -3.39
C VAL A 414 -24.44 -11.73 -2.66
N LEU A 415 -24.44 -11.73 -1.32
CA LEU A 415 -25.35 -10.90 -0.54
C LEU A 415 -25.12 -9.40 -0.79
N TRP A 416 -23.87 -8.92 -0.82
CA TRP A 416 -23.58 -7.51 -1.13
C TRP A 416 -24.01 -7.11 -2.54
N ILE A 417 -23.69 -7.90 -3.57
CA ILE A 417 -24.05 -7.58 -4.96
C ILE A 417 -25.57 -7.61 -5.15
N THR A 418 -26.26 -8.54 -4.51
CA THR A 418 -27.71 -8.73 -4.70
C THR A 418 -28.58 -7.91 -3.74
N ARG A 419 -27.97 -7.13 -2.82
CA ARG A 419 -28.70 -6.31 -1.83
C ARG A 419 -29.58 -5.28 -2.52
N GLU A 420 -28.95 -4.40 -3.30
CA GLU A 420 -29.56 -3.32 -4.07
C GLU A 420 -28.81 -3.15 -5.39
N PRO A 421 -28.95 -4.08 -6.33
CA PRO A 421 -28.18 -4.09 -7.57
C PRO A 421 -28.54 -2.95 -8.55
N GLY A 422 -29.57 -2.14 -8.26
CA GLY A 422 -30.00 -1.00 -9.08
C GLY A 422 -30.76 -1.35 -10.37
N PHE A 423 -30.52 -2.52 -10.99
CA PHE A 423 -31.20 -2.97 -12.21
C PHE A 423 -32.38 -3.93 -11.97
N VAL A 424 -32.43 -4.55 -10.79
CA VAL A 424 -33.55 -5.37 -10.30
C VAL A 424 -33.82 -5.03 -8.83
N THR A 425 -35.03 -5.30 -8.36
CA THR A 425 -35.32 -5.26 -6.92
C THR A 425 -34.44 -6.28 -6.22
N GLY A 426 -33.54 -5.81 -5.37
CA GLY A 426 -32.67 -6.68 -4.58
C GLY A 426 -33.40 -7.30 -3.40
N TRP A 427 -32.70 -8.13 -2.64
CA TRP A 427 -33.30 -8.84 -1.51
C TRP A 427 -33.62 -7.93 -0.31
N SER A 428 -33.10 -6.68 -0.29
CA SER A 428 -33.39 -5.71 0.78
C SER A 428 -34.89 -5.39 0.90
N VAL A 429 -35.65 -5.48 -0.20
CA VAL A 429 -37.11 -5.24 -0.26
C VAL A 429 -37.91 -6.23 0.60
N LEU A 430 -37.32 -7.38 0.98
CA LEU A 430 -37.96 -8.32 1.91
C LEU A 430 -38.04 -7.78 3.34
N PHE A 431 -37.31 -6.70 3.63
CA PHE A 431 -37.24 -6.04 4.93
C PHE A 431 -37.82 -4.62 4.84
N LEU A 432 -38.03 -3.99 5.99
CA LEU A 432 -38.42 -2.58 6.05
C LEU A 432 -37.28 -1.70 5.54
N GLU A 433 -37.63 -0.58 4.89
CA GLU A 433 -36.66 0.43 4.44
C GLU A 433 -35.75 0.87 5.60
N ASP A 434 -34.44 0.98 5.32
CA ASP A 434 -33.36 1.32 6.28
C ASP A 434 -33.07 0.31 7.40
N TYR A 435 -33.69 -0.88 7.43
CA TYR A 435 -33.40 -1.90 8.46
C TYR A 435 -32.19 -2.78 8.13
N VAL A 436 -31.77 -2.82 6.87
CA VAL A 436 -30.72 -3.69 6.37
C VAL A 436 -29.70 -2.87 5.59
N THR A 437 -28.46 -2.91 6.03
CA THR A 437 -27.30 -2.26 5.40
C THR A 437 -26.23 -3.28 5.02
N ASP A 438 -25.16 -2.84 4.35
CA ASP A 438 -24.00 -3.69 4.05
C ASP A 438 -23.34 -4.21 5.33
N SER A 439 -23.39 -3.42 6.42
CA SER A 439 -22.82 -3.81 7.71
C SER A 439 -23.55 -5.02 8.31
N THR A 440 -24.90 -5.04 8.22
CA THR A 440 -25.71 -6.15 8.73
C THR A 440 -25.36 -7.47 8.04
N THR A 441 -25.13 -7.40 6.72
CA THR A 441 -24.77 -8.54 5.88
C THR A 441 -23.41 -9.14 6.27
N VAL A 442 -22.39 -8.28 6.41
CA VAL A 442 -21.05 -8.76 6.77
C VAL A 442 -20.97 -9.24 8.21
N LEU A 443 -21.67 -8.60 9.14
CA LEU A 443 -21.74 -9.03 10.53
C LEU A 443 -22.46 -10.38 10.65
N PHE A 444 -23.53 -10.60 9.89
CA PHE A 444 -24.20 -11.89 9.82
C PHE A 444 -23.22 -12.99 9.38
N VAL A 445 -22.49 -12.79 8.29
CA VAL A 445 -21.48 -13.77 7.82
C VAL A 445 -20.35 -13.93 8.83
N ALA A 446 -19.87 -12.85 9.45
CA ALA A 446 -18.83 -12.91 10.47
C ALA A 446 -19.28 -13.76 11.66
N ILE A 447 -20.52 -13.57 12.15
CA ILE A 447 -21.10 -14.39 13.23
C ILE A 447 -21.20 -15.86 12.80
N LEU A 448 -21.60 -16.15 11.56
CA LEU A 448 -21.62 -17.52 11.04
C LEU A 448 -20.25 -18.20 11.10
N LEU A 449 -19.15 -17.47 10.86
CA LEU A 449 -17.79 -18.01 10.99
C LEU A 449 -17.43 -18.43 12.42
N PHE A 450 -17.99 -17.78 13.45
CA PHE A 450 -17.83 -18.21 14.86
C PHE A 450 -18.70 -19.41 15.23
N VAL A 451 -19.72 -19.71 14.45
CA VAL A 451 -20.66 -20.81 14.71
C VAL A 451 -20.27 -22.06 13.91
N PHE A 452 -19.76 -21.89 12.69
CA PHE A 452 -19.49 -23.00 11.78
C PHE A 452 -18.24 -23.80 12.20
N PRO A 453 -18.30 -25.14 12.25
CA PRO A 453 -17.19 -25.97 12.71
C PRO A 453 -16.04 -26.01 11.68
N SER A 454 -14.79 -25.98 12.14
CA SER A 454 -13.60 -26.08 11.27
C SER A 454 -13.31 -27.49 10.75
N ARG A 455 -13.89 -28.51 11.40
CA ARG A 455 -13.81 -29.92 10.99
C ARG A 455 -15.20 -30.45 10.67
N MET A 456 -15.27 -31.37 9.70
CA MET A 456 -16.54 -31.96 9.30
C MET A 456 -17.19 -32.72 10.47
N PRO A 457 -18.46 -32.44 10.81
CA PRO A 457 -19.16 -33.17 11.86
C PRO A 457 -19.28 -34.64 11.50
N LYS A 458 -18.70 -35.52 12.33
CA LYS A 458 -18.65 -36.98 12.08
C LYS A 458 -20.03 -37.65 11.99
N PHE A 459 -21.13 -36.98 12.37
CA PHE A 459 -22.51 -37.48 12.17
C PHE A 459 -22.89 -37.65 10.68
N LEU A 460 -22.28 -36.88 9.78
CA LEU A 460 -22.54 -36.94 8.33
C LEU A 460 -21.71 -38.02 7.61
N CYS A 461 -20.65 -38.56 8.22
CA CYS A 461 -19.83 -39.63 7.67
C CYS A 461 -19.87 -40.85 8.61
N GLY A 462 -20.68 -41.85 8.28
CA GLY A 462 -20.87 -43.10 9.05
C GLY A 462 -19.66 -44.05 9.13
N ARG A 463 -18.43 -43.54 9.28
CA ARG A 463 -17.21 -44.31 9.53
C ARG A 463 -16.35 -43.57 10.56
N SER A 464 -16.54 -43.86 11.83
CA SER A 464 -15.61 -43.45 12.89
C SER A 464 -14.56 -44.56 13.06
N SER A 465 -13.27 -44.23 12.92
CA SER A 465 -12.19 -45.15 13.30
C SER A 465 -12.05 -45.16 14.83
N LYS A 466 -11.61 -46.29 15.42
CA LYS A 466 -11.38 -46.41 16.87
C LYS A 466 -10.24 -45.51 17.39
N GLU A 467 -9.33 -45.09 16.52
CA GLU A 467 -8.22 -44.18 16.83
C GLU A 467 -8.71 -42.73 17.05
N ASP A 468 -9.79 -42.32 16.38
CA ASP A 468 -10.35 -40.97 16.48
C ASP A 468 -11.02 -40.67 17.83
N LEU A 469 -11.36 -41.70 18.60
CA LEU A 469 -12.02 -41.60 19.92
C LEU A 469 -11.04 -41.29 21.05
N LEU A 470 -9.73 -41.47 20.83
CA LEU A 470 -8.68 -41.24 21.84
C LEU A 470 -8.12 -39.81 21.80
N GLU A 471 -8.32 -39.06 20.71
CA GLU A 471 -7.84 -37.67 20.57
C GLU A 471 -8.85 -36.59 21.04
N GLU A 472 -10.12 -36.91 21.25
CA GLU A 472 -11.17 -35.92 21.54
C GLU A 472 -11.25 -35.55 23.04
N LYS A 473 -10.37 -34.65 23.49
CA LYS A 473 -10.54 -33.95 24.78
C LYS A 473 -11.05 -32.51 24.66
N SER A 474 -11.11 -31.96 23.45
CA SER A 474 -11.49 -30.55 23.23
C SER A 474 -12.60 -30.44 22.19
N PRO A 475 -13.57 -29.51 22.36
CA PRO A 475 -14.61 -29.27 21.37
C PRO A 475 -14.00 -28.88 20.01
N CYS A 476 -14.66 -29.24 18.91
CA CYS A 476 -14.21 -28.83 17.57
C CYS A 476 -14.19 -27.29 17.49
N PRO A 477 -13.04 -26.68 17.15
CA PRO A 477 -12.97 -25.23 17.07
C PRO A 477 -13.81 -24.71 15.90
N ALA A 478 -14.37 -23.52 16.05
CA ALA A 478 -15.08 -22.83 14.96
C ALA A 478 -14.10 -22.43 13.85
N LEU A 479 -14.61 -21.98 12.70
CA LEU A 479 -13.76 -21.45 11.62
C LEU A 479 -12.98 -20.21 12.07
N LEU A 480 -13.53 -19.45 13.01
CA LEU A 480 -12.91 -18.25 13.55
C LEU A 480 -13.04 -18.23 15.07
N GLU A 481 -11.93 -17.95 15.76
CA GLU A 481 -11.90 -17.80 17.22
C GLU A 481 -11.54 -16.37 17.64
N TRP A 482 -12.04 -15.95 18.81
CA TRP A 482 -11.77 -14.60 19.33
C TRP A 482 -10.29 -14.29 19.57
N PRO A 483 -9.46 -15.23 20.09
CA PRO A 483 -8.01 -14.97 20.24
C PRO A 483 -7.31 -14.67 18.91
N VAL A 484 -7.74 -15.30 17.82
CA VAL A 484 -7.21 -15.03 16.47
C VAL A 484 -7.55 -13.61 16.05
N ILE A 485 -8.81 -13.18 16.24
CA ILE A 485 -9.24 -11.80 15.97
C ILE A 485 -8.48 -10.81 16.83
N HIS A 486 -8.38 -11.03 18.13
CA HIS A 486 -7.65 -10.12 19.02
C HIS A 486 -6.21 -9.88 18.56
N LYS A 487 -5.53 -10.92 18.05
CA LYS A 487 -4.14 -10.84 17.57
C LYS A 487 -3.99 -10.24 16.17
N LYS A 488 -4.87 -10.60 15.22
CA LYS A 488 -4.71 -10.25 13.80
C LYS A 488 -5.51 -9.01 13.36
N MET A 489 -6.49 -8.57 14.15
CA MET A 489 -7.36 -7.46 13.78
C MET A 489 -6.62 -6.11 13.81
N ALA A 490 -6.88 -5.28 12.80
CA ALA A 490 -6.31 -3.95 12.67
C ALA A 490 -7.12 -2.89 13.47
N TRP A 491 -7.15 -3.03 14.80
CA TRP A 491 -7.88 -2.12 15.73
C TRP A 491 -7.59 -0.64 15.50
N LEU A 492 -6.34 -0.32 15.14
CA LEU A 492 -5.87 1.01 14.79
C LEU A 492 -6.79 1.71 13.76
N VAL A 493 -7.17 0.98 12.71
CA VAL A 493 -7.94 1.55 11.58
C VAL A 493 -9.40 1.74 11.97
N VAL A 494 -9.96 0.84 12.78
CA VAL A 494 -11.34 0.93 13.31
C VAL A 494 -11.51 2.19 14.17
N ILE A 495 -10.53 2.50 15.02
CA ILE A 495 -10.54 3.72 15.85
C ILE A 495 -10.34 4.96 14.98
N LEU A 496 -9.45 4.88 13.99
CA LEU A 496 -9.12 5.98 13.09
C LEU A 496 -10.35 6.45 12.29
N LEU A 497 -11.15 5.51 11.77
CA LEU A 497 -12.40 5.80 11.08
C LEU A 497 -13.38 6.59 11.97
N GLY A 498 -13.57 6.15 13.22
CA GLY A 498 -14.43 6.84 14.17
C GLY A 498 -14.00 8.27 14.46
N GLY A 499 -12.69 8.51 14.61
CA GLY A 499 -12.14 9.87 14.75
C GLY A 499 -12.38 10.74 13.52
N GLY A 500 -12.30 10.16 12.33
CA GLY A 500 -12.62 10.87 11.09
C GLY A 500 -14.08 11.24 10.95
N PHE A 501 -15.00 10.35 11.32
CA PHE A 501 -16.44 10.65 11.34
C PHE A 501 -16.78 11.72 12.37
N ALA A 502 -16.12 11.69 13.54
CA ALA A 502 -16.23 12.76 14.51
C ALA A 502 -15.81 14.11 13.90
N LEU A 503 -14.65 14.18 13.23
CA LEU A 503 -14.22 15.40 12.55
C LEU A 503 -15.22 15.89 11.48
N ALA A 504 -15.77 14.99 10.68
CA ALA A 504 -16.78 15.31 9.68
C ALA A 504 -18.00 15.99 10.29
N GLU A 505 -18.54 15.37 11.35
CA GLU A 505 -19.70 15.87 12.05
C GLU A 505 -19.38 17.18 12.78
N GLY A 506 -18.17 17.31 13.35
CA GLY A 506 -17.68 18.55 13.93
C GLY A 506 -17.62 19.69 12.91
N CYS A 507 -17.13 19.44 11.69
CA CYS A 507 -17.12 20.42 10.59
C CYS A 507 -18.52 20.90 10.23
N LYS A 508 -19.48 19.97 10.18
CA LYS A 508 -20.88 20.24 9.86
C LYS A 508 -21.55 21.06 10.95
N VAL A 509 -21.53 20.59 12.20
CA VAL A 509 -22.19 21.24 13.34
C VAL A 509 -21.60 22.60 13.66
N SER A 510 -20.28 22.77 13.50
CA SER A 510 -19.64 24.07 13.75
C SER A 510 -19.85 25.11 12.66
N GLY A 511 -20.35 24.73 11.46
CA GLY A 511 -20.42 25.63 10.31
C GLY A 511 -19.08 25.87 9.59
N LEU A 512 -18.00 25.19 10.01
CA LEU A 512 -16.69 25.30 9.37
C LEU A 512 -16.74 24.88 7.89
N SER A 513 -17.56 23.88 7.57
CA SER A 513 -17.80 23.44 6.19
C SER A 513 -18.29 24.58 5.29
N ALA A 514 -19.31 25.32 5.72
CA ALA A 514 -19.85 26.44 4.96
C ALA A 514 -18.82 27.58 4.84
N TRP A 515 -18.12 27.89 5.92
CA TRP A 515 -17.10 28.95 5.93
C TRP A 515 -15.94 28.68 4.97
N ILE A 516 -15.44 27.45 4.91
CA ILE A 516 -14.38 27.04 3.96
C ILE A 516 -14.91 27.13 2.53
N GLY A 517 -16.13 26.66 2.30
CA GLY A 517 -16.79 26.69 1.01
C GLY A 517 -16.94 28.09 0.42
N ASP A 518 -17.33 29.08 1.24
CA ASP A 518 -17.43 30.48 0.83
C ASP A 518 -16.09 31.08 0.36
N LYS A 519 -14.98 30.64 0.94
CA LYS A 519 -13.63 31.08 0.51
C LYS A 519 -13.25 30.48 -0.84
N PHE A 520 -13.79 29.33 -1.18
CA PHE A 520 -13.54 28.65 -2.45
C PHE A 520 -14.54 29.01 -3.56
N ALA A 521 -15.53 29.88 -3.30
CA ALA A 521 -16.47 30.35 -4.32
C ALA A 521 -15.78 30.99 -5.55
N VAL A 522 -14.52 31.44 -5.43
CA VAL A 522 -13.72 31.96 -6.56
C VAL A 522 -13.42 30.87 -7.62
N LEU A 523 -13.46 29.59 -7.24
CA LEU A 523 -13.22 28.44 -8.12
C LEU A 523 -14.41 28.11 -9.05
N ASP A 524 -15.56 28.77 -8.89
CA ASP A 524 -16.75 28.58 -9.74
C ASP A 524 -16.48 28.83 -11.24
N SER A 525 -15.42 29.58 -11.55
CA SER A 525 -14.97 29.83 -12.93
C SER A 525 -14.26 28.64 -13.61
N LEU A 526 -13.86 27.61 -12.86
CA LEU A 526 -13.15 26.45 -13.41
C LEU A 526 -14.10 25.29 -13.72
N PRO A 527 -13.87 24.56 -14.82
CA PRO A 527 -14.70 23.39 -15.13
C PRO A 527 -14.50 22.29 -14.08
N PRO A 528 -15.57 21.58 -13.64
CA PRO A 528 -15.50 20.61 -12.55
C PRO A 528 -14.42 19.53 -12.72
N PHE A 529 -14.22 19.03 -13.95
CA PHE A 529 -13.20 18.02 -14.24
C PHE A 529 -11.77 18.50 -13.90
N ALA A 530 -11.49 19.79 -14.10
CA ALA A 530 -10.17 20.37 -13.82
C ALA A 530 -9.96 20.51 -12.30
N ILE A 531 -11.01 20.87 -11.56
CA ILE A 531 -10.97 20.89 -10.09
C ILE A 531 -10.68 19.49 -9.56
N ALA A 532 -11.41 18.48 -10.02
CA ALA A 532 -11.19 17.08 -9.64
C ALA A 532 -9.75 16.63 -9.96
N LEU A 533 -9.21 17.00 -11.12
CA LEU A 533 -7.84 16.64 -11.52
C LEU A 533 -6.80 17.29 -10.59
N VAL A 534 -6.91 18.60 -10.35
CA VAL A 534 -5.97 19.34 -9.48
C VAL A 534 -6.00 18.78 -8.06
N VAL A 535 -7.20 18.54 -7.52
CA VAL A 535 -7.38 17.94 -6.19
C VAL A 535 -6.75 16.56 -6.12
N SER A 536 -7.00 15.68 -7.09
CA SER A 536 -6.40 14.34 -7.12
C SER A 536 -4.87 14.39 -7.21
N VAL A 537 -4.29 15.34 -7.95
CA VAL A 537 -2.82 15.53 -7.99
C VAL A 537 -2.27 15.96 -6.63
N ILE A 538 -2.92 16.92 -5.96
CA ILE A 538 -2.52 17.38 -4.63
C ILE A 538 -2.55 16.23 -3.63
N ILE A 539 -3.63 15.45 -3.64
CA ILE A 539 -3.81 14.32 -2.73
C ILE A 539 -2.82 13.20 -3.01
N ALA A 540 -2.61 12.85 -4.29
CA ALA A 540 -1.62 11.84 -4.68
C ALA A 540 -0.21 12.24 -4.20
N GLY A 541 0.17 13.51 -4.32
CA GLY A 541 1.44 14.02 -3.81
C GLY A 541 1.52 14.03 -2.28
N PHE A 542 0.43 14.42 -1.60
CA PHE A 542 0.40 14.50 -0.15
C PHE A 542 0.42 13.12 0.53
N THR A 543 -0.17 12.10 -0.11
CA THR A 543 -0.18 10.73 0.40
C THR A 543 1.19 10.04 0.31
N GLU A 544 2.17 10.61 -0.39
CA GLU A 544 3.54 10.08 -0.40
C GLU A 544 4.28 10.31 0.92
N VAL A 545 3.83 11.31 1.70
CA VAL A 545 4.47 11.70 2.97
C VAL A 545 3.58 11.47 4.19
N THR A 546 2.31 11.07 3.97
CA THR A 546 1.30 10.91 5.02
C THR A 546 0.52 9.62 4.80
N SER A 547 0.05 9.00 5.88
CA SER A 547 -0.81 7.81 5.81
C SER A 547 -2.08 8.03 4.98
N ASN A 548 -2.38 7.10 4.07
CA ASN A 548 -3.52 7.14 3.15
C ASN A 548 -4.86 7.47 3.86
N VAL A 549 -5.12 6.83 5.01
CA VAL A 549 -6.37 6.99 5.77
C VAL A 549 -6.46 8.37 6.42
N ALA A 550 -5.33 8.88 6.93
CA ALA A 550 -5.25 10.21 7.50
C ALA A 550 -5.47 11.28 6.42
N THR A 551 -4.86 11.13 5.24
CA THR A 551 -5.07 11.99 4.08
C THR A 551 -6.55 12.06 3.71
N ALA A 552 -7.22 10.91 3.56
CA ALA A 552 -8.64 10.86 3.25
C ALA A 552 -9.49 11.56 4.32
N THR A 553 -9.18 11.35 5.60
CA THR A 553 -9.93 11.92 6.71
C THR A 553 -9.81 13.44 6.80
N ILE A 554 -8.65 13.99 6.41
CA ILE A 554 -8.43 15.44 6.38
C ILE A 554 -9.13 16.07 5.17
N PHE A 555 -8.92 15.53 3.97
CA PHE A 555 -9.34 16.20 2.73
C PHE A 555 -10.80 15.95 2.34
N LEU A 556 -11.36 14.77 2.57
CA LEU A 556 -12.70 14.44 2.08
C LEU A 556 -13.83 15.34 2.64
N PRO A 557 -13.90 15.66 3.95
CA PRO A 557 -14.92 16.61 4.43
C PRO A 557 -14.76 18.02 3.84
N ILE A 558 -13.52 18.44 3.55
CA ILE A 558 -13.24 19.73 2.89
C ILE A 558 -13.76 19.71 1.45
N LEU A 559 -13.51 18.62 0.71
CA LEU A 559 -13.98 18.46 -0.67
C LEU A 559 -15.50 18.32 -0.77
N ALA A 560 -16.12 17.66 0.20
CA ALA A 560 -17.58 17.59 0.32
C ALA A 560 -18.19 18.99 0.42
N SER A 561 -17.62 19.80 1.32
CA SER A 561 -18.04 21.20 1.54
C SER A 561 -17.81 22.05 0.30
N LEU A 562 -16.65 21.88 -0.35
CA LEU A 562 -16.32 22.56 -1.61
C LEU A 562 -17.36 22.25 -2.69
N GLY A 563 -17.70 20.97 -2.90
CA GLY A 563 -18.69 20.55 -3.89
C GLY A 563 -20.04 21.22 -3.67
N THR A 564 -20.54 21.20 -2.44
CA THR A 564 -21.80 21.87 -2.08
C THR A 564 -21.77 23.37 -2.35
N SER A 565 -20.67 24.06 -2.04
CA SER A 565 -20.56 25.52 -2.24
C SER A 565 -20.42 25.95 -3.69
N ILE A 566 -19.76 25.17 -4.54
CA ILE A 566 -19.66 25.44 -5.99
C ILE A 566 -20.84 24.88 -6.79
N GLY A 567 -21.83 24.26 -6.13
CA GLY A 567 -22.99 23.66 -6.81
C GLY A 567 -22.66 22.45 -7.68
N VAL A 568 -21.59 21.72 -7.37
CA VAL A 568 -21.20 20.47 -8.04
C VAL A 568 -21.52 19.29 -7.12
N ASN A 569 -21.94 18.15 -7.68
CA ASN A 569 -22.17 16.95 -6.90
C ASN A 569 -20.93 16.62 -6.03
N PRO A 570 -21.05 16.57 -4.69
CA PRO A 570 -19.91 16.31 -3.80
C PRO A 570 -19.13 15.03 -4.15
N LEU A 571 -19.83 13.98 -4.63
CA LEU A 571 -19.20 12.72 -5.05
C LEU A 571 -18.25 12.91 -6.24
N PHE A 572 -18.49 13.90 -7.09
CA PHE A 572 -17.62 14.24 -8.22
C PHE A 572 -16.18 14.57 -7.77
N LEU A 573 -16.04 15.19 -6.60
CA LEU A 573 -14.74 15.54 -6.02
C LEU A 573 -14.23 14.45 -5.07
N MET A 574 -15.12 13.88 -4.25
CA MET A 574 -14.75 12.92 -3.21
C MET A 574 -14.28 11.57 -3.77
N LEU A 575 -14.95 11.02 -4.79
CA LEU A 575 -14.62 9.70 -5.35
C LEU A 575 -13.19 9.64 -5.94
N PRO A 576 -12.77 10.52 -6.88
CA PRO A 576 -11.41 10.48 -7.43
C PRO A 576 -10.35 10.88 -6.39
N ALA A 577 -10.68 11.74 -5.43
CA ALA A 577 -9.79 12.07 -4.29
C ALA A 577 -9.53 10.85 -3.39
N THR A 578 -10.57 10.05 -3.14
CA THR A 578 -10.49 8.83 -2.31
C THR A 578 -9.56 7.80 -2.92
N VAL A 579 -9.73 7.52 -4.22
CA VAL A 579 -8.87 6.59 -4.94
C VAL A 579 -7.43 7.13 -5.01
N ALA A 580 -7.25 8.45 -5.21
CA ALA A 580 -5.94 9.10 -5.21
C ALA A 580 -5.18 8.98 -3.88
N CYS A 581 -5.87 8.87 -2.73
CA CYS A 581 -5.24 8.59 -1.44
C CYS A 581 -4.51 7.24 -1.41
N SER A 582 -4.78 6.32 -2.35
CA SER A 582 -4.10 5.03 -2.44
C SER A 582 -2.97 5.02 -3.47
N PHE A 583 -2.76 6.11 -4.22
CA PHE A 583 -1.69 6.25 -5.22
C PHE A 583 -0.42 6.78 -4.58
N ALA A 584 0.10 6.03 -3.62
CA ALA A 584 1.38 6.28 -2.96
C ALA A 584 2.42 5.28 -3.48
N PHE A 585 3.19 5.69 -4.49
CA PHE A 585 4.10 4.81 -5.24
C PHE A 585 5.56 5.27 -5.20
N MET A 586 5.86 6.50 -4.79
CA MET A 586 7.19 7.10 -4.96
C MET A 586 8.15 6.77 -3.81
N LEU A 587 7.68 6.80 -2.57
CA LEU A 587 8.54 6.67 -1.39
C LEU A 587 8.33 5.32 -0.65
N PRO A 588 9.41 4.73 -0.08
CA PRO A 588 9.29 3.52 0.74
C PRO A 588 8.39 3.73 1.97
N VAL A 589 8.49 4.90 2.60
CA VAL A 589 7.78 5.23 3.84
C VAL A 589 6.31 5.54 3.60
N ALA A 590 5.91 5.83 2.35
CA ALA A 590 4.55 6.25 2.02
C ALA A 590 3.50 5.19 2.38
N THR A 591 3.80 3.92 2.11
CA THR A 591 2.91 2.82 2.49
C THR A 591 3.69 1.62 3.04
N PRO A 592 3.12 0.83 3.98
CA PRO A 592 3.77 -0.38 4.44
C PRO A 592 4.12 -1.39 3.32
N PRO A 593 3.30 -1.60 2.27
CA PRO A 593 3.70 -2.36 1.09
C PRO A 593 5.04 -1.91 0.48
N ASN A 594 5.22 -0.61 0.29
CA ASN A 594 6.44 -0.04 -0.29
C ASN A 594 7.65 -0.29 0.63
N ALA A 595 7.47 -0.12 1.94
CA ALA A 595 8.52 -0.37 2.93
C ALA A 595 8.94 -1.84 2.97
N ILE A 596 7.99 -2.78 2.92
CA ILE A 596 8.29 -4.22 2.90
C ILE A 596 9.08 -4.58 1.63
N ALA A 597 8.70 -4.05 0.47
CA ALA A 597 9.43 -4.28 -0.77
C ALA A 597 10.85 -3.71 -0.73
N PHE A 598 11.02 -2.53 -0.12
CA PHE A 598 12.32 -1.89 0.06
C PHE A 598 13.24 -2.66 1.03
N ALA A 599 12.68 -3.29 2.07
CA ALA A 599 13.42 -4.09 3.04
C ALA A 599 14.12 -5.33 2.43
N TYR A 600 13.76 -5.73 1.21
CA TYR A 600 14.43 -6.81 0.49
C TYR A 600 15.72 -6.37 -0.23
N GLU A 601 16.11 -5.10 -0.13
CA GLU A 601 17.39 -4.53 -0.60
C GLU A 601 17.69 -4.66 -2.11
N GLN A 602 16.71 -5.10 -2.91
CA GLN A 602 16.87 -5.24 -4.36
C GLN A 602 16.60 -3.94 -5.12
N VAL A 603 15.93 -2.98 -4.49
CA VAL A 603 15.38 -1.77 -5.12
C VAL A 603 15.96 -0.53 -4.44
N THR A 604 16.33 0.49 -5.23
CA THR A 604 16.78 1.78 -4.69
C THR A 604 15.64 2.78 -4.59
N VAL A 605 15.76 3.78 -3.71
CA VAL A 605 14.76 4.87 -3.58
C VAL A 605 14.53 5.58 -4.92
N MET A 606 15.57 5.79 -5.71
CA MET A 606 15.45 6.45 -7.02
C MET A 606 14.71 5.60 -8.06
N ASP A 607 14.78 4.27 -7.96
CA ASP A 607 13.99 3.35 -8.80
C ASP A 607 12.49 3.48 -8.47
N MET A 608 12.15 3.59 -7.18
CA MET A 608 10.78 3.83 -6.71
C MET A 608 10.26 5.19 -7.14
N VAL A 609 11.00 6.28 -6.86
CA VAL A 609 10.58 7.65 -7.20
C VAL A 609 10.32 7.81 -8.70
N LYS A 610 11.22 7.32 -9.57
CA LYS A 610 11.05 7.45 -11.03
C LYS A 610 9.87 6.65 -11.54
N THR A 611 9.70 5.43 -11.04
CA THR A 611 8.61 4.55 -11.46
C THR A 611 7.28 5.04 -10.93
N GLY A 612 7.22 5.36 -9.64
CA GLY A 612 6.06 5.82 -8.91
C GLY A 612 5.53 7.17 -9.40
N PHE A 613 6.39 8.11 -9.77
CA PHE A 613 5.95 9.39 -10.31
C PHE A 613 5.10 9.22 -11.58
N MET A 614 5.53 8.35 -12.50
CA MET A 614 4.77 8.04 -13.72
C MET A 614 3.48 7.28 -13.41
N LEU A 615 3.51 6.39 -12.43
CA LEU A 615 2.31 5.68 -11.97
C LEU A 615 1.28 6.63 -11.35
N ASN A 616 1.71 7.62 -10.56
CA ASN A 616 0.82 8.64 -10.01
C ASN A 616 0.12 9.41 -11.14
N VAL A 617 0.87 9.84 -12.16
CA VAL A 617 0.29 10.54 -13.33
C VAL A 617 -0.74 9.66 -14.05
N ILE A 618 -0.39 8.40 -14.34
CA ILE A 618 -1.28 7.45 -15.03
C ILE A 618 -2.55 7.22 -14.20
N CYS A 619 -2.40 6.89 -12.91
CA CYS A 619 -3.51 6.50 -12.06
C CYS A 619 -4.44 7.68 -11.74
N VAL A 620 -3.89 8.88 -11.53
CA VAL A 620 -4.69 10.11 -11.35
C VAL A 620 -5.49 10.42 -12.61
N PHE A 621 -4.89 10.26 -13.80
CA PHE A 621 -5.61 10.45 -15.06
C PHE A 621 -6.74 9.43 -15.23
N VAL A 622 -6.49 8.15 -14.90
CA VAL A 622 -7.53 7.12 -14.91
C VAL A 622 -8.64 7.45 -13.92
N ALA A 623 -8.32 7.86 -12.69
CA ALA A 623 -9.33 8.24 -11.69
C ALA A 623 -10.19 9.41 -12.19
N ASN A 624 -9.58 10.42 -12.83
CA ASN A 624 -10.30 11.53 -13.43
C ASN A 624 -11.17 11.09 -14.63
N ALA A 625 -10.68 10.18 -15.47
CA ALA A 625 -11.47 9.62 -16.56
C ALA A 625 -12.64 8.78 -16.04
N SER A 626 -12.45 7.99 -14.98
CA SER A 626 -13.48 7.16 -14.35
C SER A 626 -14.62 8.00 -13.80
N ILE A 627 -14.36 9.10 -13.10
CA ILE A 627 -15.43 9.97 -12.58
C ILE A 627 -16.21 10.66 -13.72
N ASN A 628 -15.52 11.06 -14.79
CA ASN A 628 -16.13 11.65 -15.99
C ASN A 628 -16.75 10.62 -16.94
N THR A 629 -16.84 9.34 -16.59
CA THR A 629 -17.48 8.32 -17.43
C THR A 629 -18.39 7.43 -16.59
N LEU A 630 -17.81 6.49 -15.84
CA LEU A 630 -18.53 5.58 -14.96
C LEU A 630 -19.22 6.32 -13.82
N GLY A 631 -18.59 7.38 -13.29
CA GLY A 631 -19.19 8.21 -12.25
C GLY A 631 -20.51 8.86 -12.71
N MET A 632 -20.54 9.39 -13.94
CA MET A 632 -21.77 9.95 -14.52
C MET A 632 -22.84 8.89 -14.74
N TRP A 633 -22.46 7.67 -15.09
CA TRP A 633 -23.42 6.59 -15.35
C TRP A 633 -24.01 5.98 -14.06
N ILE A 634 -23.19 5.79 -13.03
CA ILE A 634 -23.58 5.10 -11.80
C ILE A 634 -24.22 6.05 -10.79
N PHE A 635 -23.63 7.24 -10.59
CA PHE A 635 -24.00 8.16 -9.50
C PHE A 635 -24.65 9.46 -9.98
N ASP A 636 -24.92 9.59 -11.29
CA ASP A 636 -25.42 10.81 -11.94
C ASP A 636 -24.69 12.09 -11.48
N VAL A 637 -23.35 12.03 -11.34
CA VAL A 637 -22.54 13.15 -10.82
C VAL A 637 -22.55 14.41 -11.68
N GLY A 638 -23.16 14.36 -12.87
CA GLY A 638 -23.35 15.51 -13.74
C GLY A 638 -24.47 16.46 -13.29
N THR A 639 -25.37 16.02 -12.41
CA THR A 639 -26.43 16.84 -11.84
C THR A 639 -26.17 17.12 -10.36
N PHE A 640 -26.62 18.28 -9.87
CA PHE A 640 -26.55 18.59 -8.44
C PHE A 640 -27.73 17.93 -7.72
N PRO A 641 -27.48 16.95 -6.83
CA PRO A 641 -28.54 16.13 -6.27
C PRO A 641 -29.33 16.87 -5.18
N ASP A 642 -30.58 16.47 -4.98
CA ASP A 642 -31.48 17.09 -3.99
C ASP A 642 -31.00 16.89 -2.55
N TRP A 643 -30.43 15.73 -2.22
CA TRP A 643 -29.84 15.45 -0.91
C TRP A 643 -28.67 16.39 -0.56
N ALA A 644 -27.98 16.95 -1.56
CA ALA A 644 -26.91 17.92 -1.33
C ALA A 644 -27.43 19.35 -1.09
N LYS A 645 -28.70 19.63 -1.39
CA LYS A 645 -29.32 20.97 -1.19
C LYS A 645 -29.63 21.28 0.27
N VAL A 646 -29.71 20.27 1.13
CA VAL A 646 -30.15 20.37 2.54
C VAL A 646 -29.26 21.33 3.37
N ASN A 647 -28.04 21.63 2.93
CA ASN A 647 -27.15 22.58 3.61
C ASN A 647 -27.25 24.03 3.11
N VAL A 648 -28.00 24.33 2.04
CA VAL A 648 -28.12 25.69 1.48
C VAL A 648 -29.29 26.46 2.12
N THR A 649 -30.33 25.76 2.58
CA THR A 649 -31.56 26.40 3.11
C THR A 649 -31.50 26.77 4.59
N ALA A 650 -30.52 26.29 5.35
CA ALA A 650 -30.29 26.74 6.73
C ALA A 650 -29.53 28.08 6.82
N ALA A 651 -29.12 28.65 5.68
CA ALA A 651 -28.33 29.88 5.57
C ALA A 651 -29.12 31.11 5.06
N TYR A 652 -30.46 31.06 5.06
CA TYR A 652 -31.31 32.21 4.73
C TYR A 652 -32.28 32.59 5.85
#